data_AF-A0A3B4A279-F1
#
_entry.id   AF-A0A3B4A279-F1
#
_cell.length_a   1.000
_cell.length_b   1.000
_cell.length_c   1.000
_cell.angle_alpha   90.00
_cell.angle_beta   90.00
_cell.angle_gamma   90.00
#
_symmetry.space_group_name_H-M   'P 1'
#
loop_
_entity.id
_entity.type
_entity.pdbx_description
1 polymer ?
#
loop_
_entity_poly.entity_id
_entity_poly.type
_entity_poly.pdbx_seq_one_letter_code
_entity_poly.pdbx_strand_id
1 'polypeptide(L)'
;MGTSYFVPFLLVVFLASTTLLLIALIPFASPSYPFSPSSSSPWPPPSCGPGQSWAVKIQDGDQSEDLDLIADKVAEQAGLENQGQIGQLQGHYLLCSFRPGGSGVWRKSVDPGEVLSAHPHVLWYSQDRVLIRSKRSMAFNDPRYPQQWHLHNDVNRGMDINVTGLWERNITGRGVTVVVVDDGVEHTHQDIQPNYSPEGSYDLNSNDPDPMPHPDAHSDNHHGTRCAGEIAAVPNNSFCAVGVAYGSKVAGIRVLDGPLTDSLEAIAFNKHYQVNDIYSCSWGPDDDGHTVDGPHPLGKASLQHGVIAGRRGFGSIFVVASGNGGQYNDNCNYDGYANSIYTITIGAVDEKGRMPFYAEECASMLAVTFSSGGNRLRSIVTSDWSMQLGTGCTEGHTGTSAAAPLAAGMVALMLQVRPCLTWRDVQHIIAFTATKCDSGADWRVNGAGFHHSHQHGFGLLNAWRLVNAAKVWESVPFLVSYQSPLIKEEVPILTYPGELIRTWNVTADDLKHSGMRTLEHVAVTVTITHPCRGNVEIILMCPSGMTSVIGARRAIDKDAGGYQDWTFSTVRCWGEKAEGQYKLKISDHNVGVLKQWKLSLYGSSMSYMEVKDRQRLVKDAMSGKYLDDSFSLPCPPGLDVPPEIIRPFSSNSLRFLLLLGCFALFWSIYCTLEVALAHVDFRAMLCFGRRRGGARGRRPRREWGGPQVQVHIETSPNTKKNKQLSRFGMIFLGVL
;
A
#
# COMPACT_ATOMS: atom_id res chain seq x y z
N MET A 1 -57.93 24.27 -8.90
CA MET A 1 -58.16 22.84 -8.59
C MET A 1 -56.98 22.36 -7.77
N GLY A 2 -57.18 21.72 -6.62
CA GLY A 2 -56.07 21.22 -5.81
C GLY A 2 -56.54 20.52 -4.54
N THR A 3 -56.57 19.18 -4.59
CA THR A 3 -56.72 18.19 -3.49
C THR A 3 -56.75 16.81 -4.15
N SER A 4 -55.73 15.95 -3.96
CA SER A 4 -55.87 14.49 -4.24
C SER A 4 -54.73 13.58 -3.76
N TYR A 5 -53.56 14.10 -3.34
CA TYR A 5 -52.38 13.26 -3.06
C TYR A 5 -51.98 13.10 -1.58
N PHE A 6 -52.73 13.70 -0.64
CA PHE A 6 -52.37 13.65 0.79
C PHE A 6 -52.85 12.37 1.52
N VAL A 7 -53.91 11.72 1.02
CA VAL A 7 -54.52 10.54 1.64
C VAL A 7 -53.68 9.26 1.47
N PRO A 8 -53.11 8.94 0.28
CA PRO A 8 -52.31 7.72 0.11
C PRO A 8 -51.05 7.70 0.99
N PHE A 9 -50.41 8.85 1.16
CA PHE A 9 -49.12 8.97 1.88
C PHE A 9 -49.27 8.61 3.37
N LEU A 10 -50.30 9.14 4.03
CA LEU A 10 -50.61 8.81 5.43
C LEU A 10 -50.92 7.31 5.65
N LEU A 11 -51.55 6.66 4.68
CA LEU A 11 -51.95 5.26 4.78
C LEU A 11 -50.75 4.31 4.67
N VAL A 12 -49.76 4.65 3.85
CA VAL A 12 -48.46 3.92 3.78
C VAL A 12 -47.67 4.08 5.07
N VAL A 13 -47.61 5.29 5.64
CA VAL A 13 -46.91 5.55 6.92
C VAL A 13 -47.56 4.77 8.08
N PHE A 14 -48.89 4.66 8.10
CA PHE A 14 -49.60 3.89 9.13
C PHE A 14 -49.33 2.37 9.02
N LEU A 15 -49.30 1.81 7.80
CA LEU A 15 -48.98 0.40 7.61
C LEU A 15 -47.54 0.07 8.01
N ALA A 16 -46.58 0.91 7.63
CA ALA A 16 -45.16 0.72 7.95
C ALA A 16 -44.86 0.81 9.46
N SER A 17 -45.63 1.58 10.24
CA SER A 17 -45.46 1.63 11.70
C SER A 17 -46.05 0.41 12.43
N THR A 18 -47.11 -0.21 11.89
CA THR A 18 -47.71 -1.42 12.50
C THR A 18 -46.85 -2.67 12.36
N THR A 19 -46.06 -2.81 11.29
CA THR A 19 -45.16 -3.97 11.11
C THR A 19 -43.93 -3.90 12.01
N LEU A 20 -43.41 -2.70 12.31
CA LEU A 20 -42.29 -2.52 13.24
C LEU A 20 -42.65 -2.95 14.67
N LEU A 21 -43.87 -2.69 15.11
CA LEU A 21 -44.32 -2.98 16.48
C LEU A 21 -44.48 -4.49 16.77
N LEU A 22 -44.70 -5.30 15.74
CA LEU A 22 -44.90 -6.75 15.85
C LEU A 22 -43.60 -7.56 15.94
N ILE A 23 -42.46 -6.99 15.51
CA ILE A 23 -41.15 -7.63 15.61
C ILE A 23 -40.56 -7.50 17.03
N ALA A 24 -40.99 -6.48 17.78
CA ALA A 24 -40.51 -6.18 19.14
C ALA A 24 -41.05 -7.11 20.26
N LEU A 25 -41.86 -8.12 19.92
CA LEU A 25 -42.54 -9.01 20.89
C LEU A 25 -42.16 -10.50 20.76
N ILE A 26 -41.13 -10.83 19.98
CA ILE A 26 -40.60 -12.20 19.90
C ILE A 26 -39.54 -12.38 21.00
N PRO A 27 -39.70 -13.34 21.94
CA PRO A 27 -38.70 -13.57 22.99
C PRO A 27 -37.45 -14.25 22.40
N PHE A 28 -36.28 -13.66 22.64
CA PHE A 28 -34.99 -14.27 22.32
C PHE A 28 -34.75 -15.50 23.20
N ALA A 29 -34.90 -16.69 22.62
CA ALA A 29 -34.47 -17.93 23.25
C ALA A 29 -32.94 -17.91 23.41
N SER A 30 -32.46 -17.81 24.65
CA SER A 30 -31.03 -17.76 24.96
C SER A 30 -30.42 -19.18 24.89
N PRO A 31 -29.45 -19.46 24.01
CA PRO A 31 -28.74 -20.74 24.02
C PRO A 31 -27.79 -20.78 25.22
N SER A 32 -28.21 -21.47 26.28
CA SER A 32 -27.38 -21.69 27.47
C SER A 32 -26.22 -22.65 27.13
N TYR A 33 -25.05 -22.11 26.80
CA TYR A 33 -23.81 -22.88 26.62
C TYR A 33 -23.05 -23.01 27.96
N PRO A 34 -22.99 -24.20 28.59
CA PRO A 34 -22.25 -24.40 29.83
C PRO A 34 -20.78 -24.73 29.57
N PHE A 35 -20.00 -23.77 29.04
CA PHE A 35 -18.55 -23.91 28.89
C PHE A 35 -17.79 -22.74 29.52
N SER A 36 -17.42 -22.94 30.79
CA SER A 36 -16.35 -22.14 31.41
C SER A 36 -15.02 -22.51 30.77
N PRO A 37 -14.15 -21.55 30.40
CA PRO A 37 -12.80 -21.86 29.93
C PRO A 37 -11.93 -22.34 31.09
N SER A 38 -11.91 -23.65 31.33
CA SER A 38 -11.02 -24.28 32.31
C SER A 38 -9.56 -24.13 31.86
N SER A 39 -8.85 -23.17 32.44
CA SER A 39 -7.41 -23.01 32.28
C SER A 39 -6.64 -24.24 32.77
N SER A 40 -5.47 -24.46 32.18
CA SER A 40 -4.56 -25.61 32.40
C SER A 40 -5.02 -26.95 31.82
N SER A 41 -4.16 -27.54 30.98
CA SER A 41 -4.17 -28.98 30.75
C SER A 41 -3.67 -29.67 32.03
N PRO A 42 -4.40 -30.65 32.59
CA PRO A 42 -3.93 -31.40 33.76
C PRO A 42 -2.87 -32.47 33.42
N TRP A 43 -2.63 -32.70 32.13
CA TRP A 43 -1.75 -33.74 31.63
C TRP A 43 -0.27 -33.36 31.80
N PRO A 44 0.54 -34.13 32.54
CA PRO A 44 1.99 -34.03 32.43
C PRO A 44 2.43 -34.37 30.99
N PRO A 45 3.60 -33.89 30.53
CA PRO A 45 4.15 -34.33 29.24
C PRO A 45 4.36 -35.86 29.27
N PRO A 46 4.04 -36.58 28.17
CA PRO A 46 4.19 -38.03 28.15
C PRO A 46 5.64 -38.42 28.42
N SER A 47 5.82 -39.29 29.43
CA SER A 47 7.11 -39.80 29.90
C SER A 47 7.81 -40.73 28.89
N CYS A 48 7.09 -41.17 27.86
CA CYS A 48 7.41 -42.28 27.00
C CYS A 48 8.02 -41.81 25.66
N GLY A 49 9.11 -42.43 25.22
CA GLY A 49 9.72 -42.12 23.92
C GLY A 49 8.89 -42.64 22.73
N PRO A 50 9.14 -42.14 21.51
CA PRO A 50 8.48 -42.66 20.30
C PRO A 50 8.64 -44.18 20.14
N GLY A 51 7.50 -44.89 20.01
CA GLY A 51 7.46 -46.36 19.90
C GLY A 51 7.62 -47.13 21.22
N GLN A 52 7.61 -46.43 22.37
CA GLN A 52 7.76 -47.02 23.71
C GLN A 52 6.44 -47.09 24.49
N SER A 53 5.31 -46.93 23.81
CA SER A 53 3.97 -46.96 24.38
C SER A 53 3.02 -47.85 23.58
N TRP A 54 2.00 -48.36 24.27
CA TRP A 54 0.94 -49.20 23.75
C TRP A 54 -0.41 -48.64 24.21
N ALA A 55 -1.30 -48.36 23.27
CA ALA A 55 -2.70 -48.13 23.56
C ALA A 55 -3.38 -49.49 23.73
N VAL A 56 -4.09 -49.71 24.83
CA VAL A 56 -4.85 -50.93 25.12
C VAL A 56 -6.32 -50.60 25.35
N LYS A 57 -7.22 -51.52 25.00
CA LYS A 57 -8.62 -51.50 25.41
C LYS A 57 -8.87 -52.64 26.39
N ILE A 58 -9.38 -52.29 27.56
CA ILE A 58 -9.63 -53.20 28.68
C ILE A 58 -11.15 -53.40 28.87
N GLN A 59 -11.54 -54.59 29.32
CA GLN A 59 -12.91 -54.92 29.69
C GLN A 59 -12.98 -55.40 31.14
N ASP A 60 -14.04 -54.97 31.82
CA ASP A 60 -14.51 -55.52 33.09
C ASP A 60 -14.91 -57.01 32.94
N GLY A 61 -14.83 -57.76 34.04
CA GLY A 61 -15.15 -59.19 34.11
C GLY A 61 -16.57 -59.47 34.59
N ASP A 62 -16.86 -60.74 34.92
CA ASP A 62 -18.12 -61.14 35.59
C ASP A 62 -18.20 -60.68 37.07
N GLN A 63 -17.20 -59.94 37.55
CA GLN A 63 -17.19 -59.21 38.82
C GLN A 63 -16.73 -57.79 38.51
N SER A 64 -17.47 -56.78 38.95
CA SER A 64 -17.21 -55.38 38.62
C SER A 64 -15.96 -54.86 39.33
N GLU A 65 -14.80 -55.06 38.71
CA GLU A 65 -13.54 -54.49 39.14
C GLU A 65 -13.34 -53.09 38.53
N ASP A 66 -12.57 -52.24 39.21
CA ASP A 66 -12.22 -50.94 38.67
C ASP A 66 -11.31 -51.12 37.42
N LEU A 67 -11.71 -50.51 36.30
CA LEU A 67 -10.96 -50.59 35.04
C LEU A 67 -9.54 -50.02 35.18
N ASP A 68 -9.36 -49.02 36.05
CA ASP A 68 -8.04 -48.44 36.35
C ASP A 68 -7.15 -49.49 37.06
N LEU A 69 -7.71 -50.26 37.99
CA LEU A 69 -7.01 -51.35 38.69
C LEU A 69 -6.70 -52.53 37.75
N ILE A 70 -7.59 -52.85 36.81
CA ILE A 70 -7.30 -53.84 35.77
C ILE A 70 -6.17 -53.32 34.86
N ALA A 71 -6.14 -52.03 34.51
CA ALA A 71 -5.08 -51.43 33.72
C ALA A 71 -3.71 -51.50 34.40
N ASP A 72 -3.64 -51.25 35.71
CA ASP A 72 -2.41 -51.43 36.50
C ASP A 72 -1.93 -52.90 36.50
N LYS A 73 -2.85 -53.85 36.74
CA LYS A 73 -2.56 -55.31 36.67
C LYS A 73 -2.05 -55.73 35.28
N VAL A 74 -2.63 -55.18 34.20
CA VAL A 74 -2.22 -55.45 32.81
C VAL A 74 -0.83 -54.87 32.55
N ALA A 75 -0.57 -53.64 33.00
CA ALA A 75 0.71 -52.96 32.84
C ALA A 75 1.85 -53.73 33.51
N GLU A 76 1.70 -54.09 34.79
CA GLU A 76 2.74 -54.80 35.54
C GLU A 76 3.09 -56.14 34.88
N GLN A 77 2.08 -56.93 34.47
CA GLN A 77 2.29 -58.19 33.76
C GLN A 77 3.00 -58.02 32.41
N ALA A 78 2.68 -56.96 31.66
CA ALA A 78 3.33 -56.63 30.39
C ALA A 78 4.72 -56.00 30.54
N GLY A 79 5.19 -55.72 31.77
CA GLY A 79 6.44 -55.00 32.01
C GLY A 79 6.36 -53.50 31.67
N LEU A 80 5.15 -52.94 31.67
CA LEU A 80 4.84 -51.55 31.36
C LEU A 80 4.36 -50.80 32.61
N GLU A 81 4.27 -49.48 32.51
CA GLU A 81 3.70 -48.56 33.50
C GLU A 81 2.44 -47.91 32.93
N ASN A 82 1.32 -47.99 33.65
CA ASN A 82 0.06 -47.36 33.27
C ASN A 82 0.16 -45.83 33.41
N GLN A 83 -0.07 -45.10 32.32
CA GLN A 83 -0.12 -43.63 32.31
C GLN A 83 -1.58 -43.10 32.42
N GLY A 84 -2.55 -43.99 32.67
CA GLY A 84 -3.96 -43.68 32.78
C GLY A 84 -4.73 -43.75 31.46
N GLN A 85 -6.00 -43.33 31.53
CA GLN A 85 -6.93 -43.41 30.40
C GLN A 85 -6.57 -42.44 29.27
N ILE A 86 -6.73 -42.87 28.01
CA ILE A 86 -6.49 -42.08 26.80
C ILE A 86 -7.62 -41.05 26.64
N GLY A 87 -7.50 -39.93 27.36
CA GLY A 87 -8.51 -38.88 27.40
C GLY A 87 -9.85 -39.39 27.92
N GLN A 88 -10.92 -39.17 27.16
CA GLN A 88 -12.29 -39.59 27.51
C GLN A 88 -12.70 -40.95 26.89
N LEU A 89 -11.74 -41.72 26.35
CA LEU A 89 -12.02 -43.05 25.80
C LEU A 89 -12.15 -44.08 26.93
N GLN A 90 -13.37 -44.28 27.44
CA GLN A 90 -13.63 -45.19 28.56
C GLN A 90 -13.01 -46.57 28.33
N GLY A 91 -12.24 -47.06 29.31
CA GLY A 91 -11.59 -48.37 29.25
C GLY A 91 -10.41 -48.47 28.27
N HIS A 92 -9.90 -47.36 27.73
CA HIS A 92 -8.72 -47.35 26.88
C HIS A 92 -7.54 -46.68 27.59
N TYR A 93 -6.42 -47.40 27.77
CA TYR A 93 -5.29 -46.98 28.59
C TYR A 93 -4.00 -46.86 27.79
N LEU A 94 -3.12 -45.97 28.22
CA LEU A 94 -1.78 -45.80 27.66
C LEU A 94 -0.75 -46.49 28.57
N LEU A 95 -0.10 -47.54 28.08
CA LEU A 95 0.90 -48.29 28.83
C LEU A 95 2.29 -48.03 28.24
N CYS A 96 3.30 -47.72 29.06
CA CYS A 96 4.62 -47.32 28.59
C CYS A 96 5.77 -48.18 29.13
N SER A 97 6.82 -48.41 28.32
CA SER A 97 7.97 -49.20 28.76
C SER A 97 8.87 -48.41 29.71
N PHE A 98 8.97 -48.87 30.95
CA PHE A 98 9.76 -48.21 31.99
C PHE A 98 11.28 -48.42 31.78
N ARG A 99 12.07 -47.34 31.89
CA ARG A 99 13.55 -47.38 31.85
C ARG A 99 14.15 -46.81 33.15
N PRO A 100 14.41 -47.65 34.18
CA PRO A 100 15.10 -47.19 35.38
C PRO A 100 16.57 -46.87 35.08
N GLY A 101 17.04 -45.74 35.58
CA GLY A 101 18.43 -45.30 35.45
C GLY A 101 19.39 -46.07 36.35
N GLY A 102 19.86 -47.23 35.88
CA GLY A 102 21.04 -47.92 36.43
C GLY A 102 20.79 -48.89 37.60
N SER A 103 21.39 -50.08 37.48
CA SER A 103 21.52 -51.13 38.52
C SER A 103 20.26 -51.95 38.86
N GLY A 104 20.29 -53.26 38.55
CA GLY A 104 19.50 -54.26 39.28
C GLY A 104 18.82 -55.36 38.45
N VAL A 105 19.34 -56.59 38.57
CA VAL A 105 18.67 -57.88 38.31
C VAL A 105 18.19 -58.18 36.86
N TRP A 106 18.57 -59.36 36.36
CA TRP A 106 18.08 -59.92 35.09
C TRP A 106 16.61 -60.37 35.20
N ARG A 107 15.65 -59.46 35.00
CA ARG A 107 14.30 -59.85 34.56
C ARG A 107 14.40 -60.38 33.12
N LYS A 108 13.65 -61.44 32.78
CA LYS A 108 13.47 -61.85 31.38
C LYS A 108 12.86 -60.67 30.61
N SER A 109 13.39 -60.36 29.43
CA SER A 109 12.71 -59.47 28.49
C SER A 109 11.50 -60.18 27.90
N VAL A 110 10.34 -59.99 28.54
CA VAL A 110 9.05 -60.36 27.97
C VAL A 110 8.70 -59.31 26.90
N ASP A 111 8.17 -59.73 25.75
CA ASP A 111 7.58 -58.78 24.81
C ASP A 111 6.20 -58.33 25.36
N PRO A 112 5.97 -57.02 25.59
CA PRO A 112 4.65 -56.53 25.96
C PRO A 112 3.58 -56.91 24.93
N GLY A 113 3.95 -57.05 23.65
CA GLY A 113 3.07 -57.51 22.59
C GLY A 113 2.50 -58.92 22.83
N GLU A 114 3.31 -59.87 23.29
CA GLU A 114 2.86 -61.23 23.62
C GLU A 114 1.90 -61.23 24.80
N VAL A 115 2.22 -60.51 25.89
CA VAL A 115 1.36 -60.46 27.10
C VAL A 115 0.02 -59.81 26.80
N LEU A 116 0.02 -58.66 26.12
CA LEU A 116 -1.21 -57.95 25.75
C LEU A 116 -2.09 -58.75 24.77
N SER A 117 -1.50 -59.64 23.97
CA SER A 117 -2.25 -60.56 23.09
C SER A 117 -2.93 -61.72 23.84
N ALA A 118 -2.43 -62.09 25.02
CA ALA A 118 -2.86 -63.26 25.79
C ALA A 118 -3.67 -62.92 27.05
N HIS A 119 -3.69 -61.66 27.48
CA HIS A 119 -4.34 -61.25 28.73
C HIS A 119 -5.87 -61.18 28.57
N PRO A 120 -6.66 -61.90 29.40
CA PRO A 120 -8.10 -62.11 29.16
C PRO A 120 -8.96 -60.83 29.21
N HIS A 121 -8.48 -59.78 29.90
CA HIS A 121 -9.18 -58.48 29.95
C HIS A 121 -8.81 -57.53 28.79
N VAL A 122 -7.83 -57.85 27.93
CA VAL A 122 -7.41 -56.97 26.84
C VAL A 122 -8.18 -57.33 25.56
N LEU A 123 -9.15 -56.49 25.18
CA LEU A 123 -9.94 -56.65 23.96
C LEU A 123 -9.18 -56.27 22.69
N TRP A 124 -8.22 -55.35 22.82
CA TRP A 124 -7.46 -54.80 21.72
C TRP A 124 -6.19 -54.13 22.25
N TYR A 125 -5.11 -54.17 21.48
CA TYR A 125 -3.93 -53.36 21.73
C TYR A 125 -3.30 -52.92 20.42
N SER A 126 -2.58 -51.79 20.45
CA SER A 126 -1.65 -51.38 19.41
C SER A 126 -0.46 -50.69 20.05
N GLN A 127 0.75 -51.07 19.65
CA GLN A 127 1.93 -50.24 19.88
C GLN A 127 1.75 -48.90 19.14
N ASP A 128 2.08 -47.79 19.79
CA ASP A 128 2.00 -46.47 19.18
C ASP A 128 3.05 -46.31 18.09
N ARG A 129 2.63 -45.76 16.97
CA ARG A 129 3.49 -45.40 15.83
C ARG A 129 3.43 -43.90 15.63
N VAL A 130 4.56 -43.29 15.29
CA VAL A 130 4.63 -41.86 14.98
C VAL A 130 3.79 -41.58 13.73
N LEU A 131 2.59 -41.03 13.92
CA LEU A 131 1.68 -40.68 12.83
C LEU A 131 2.15 -39.41 12.15
N ILE A 132 2.90 -39.56 11.06
CA ILE A 132 3.29 -38.47 10.17
C ILE A 132 2.01 -37.87 9.58
N ARG A 133 1.70 -36.63 9.95
CA ARG A 133 0.59 -35.84 9.42
C ARG A 133 1.12 -34.51 8.90
N SER A 134 0.97 -34.26 7.61
CA SER A 134 1.08 -32.91 7.07
C SER A 134 -0.19 -32.13 7.39
N LYS A 135 -0.04 -30.82 7.64
CA LYS A 135 -1.18 -29.90 7.57
C LYS A 135 -1.62 -29.81 6.10
N ARG A 136 -2.92 -29.78 5.83
CA ARG A 136 -3.41 -29.42 4.49
C ARG A 136 -3.03 -27.96 4.26
N SER A 137 -2.21 -27.70 3.25
CA SER A 137 -1.89 -26.33 2.82
C SER A 137 -3.14 -25.62 2.32
N MET A 138 -3.11 -24.28 2.34
CA MET A 138 -4.07 -23.51 1.56
C MET A 138 -3.81 -23.80 0.08
N ALA A 139 -4.79 -24.44 -0.57
CA ALA A 139 -4.72 -24.81 -1.97
C ALA A 139 -5.62 -23.87 -2.78
N PHE A 140 -5.01 -23.20 -3.74
CA PHE A 140 -5.67 -22.37 -4.74
C PHE A 140 -5.81 -23.16 -6.04
N ASN A 141 -6.85 -22.90 -6.84
CA ASN A 141 -7.02 -23.52 -8.17
C ASN A 141 -6.32 -22.73 -9.30
N ASP A 142 -5.67 -21.63 -8.95
CA ASP A 142 -5.08 -20.62 -9.84
C ASP A 142 -3.74 -21.11 -10.42
N PRO A 143 -3.59 -21.27 -11.76
CA PRO A 143 -2.56 -22.10 -12.39
C PRO A 143 -1.11 -21.58 -12.29
N ARG A 144 -0.88 -20.35 -11.83
CA ARG A 144 0.47 -19.80 -11.56
C ARG A 144 0.80 -19.65 -10.08
N TYR A 145 -0.15 -19.90 -9.17
CA TYR A 145 0.13 -19.88 -7.72
C TYR A 145 1.31 -20.80 -7.30
N PRO A 146 1.49 -22.03 -7.85
CA PRO A 146 2.67 -22.85 -7.56
C PRO A 146 4.02 -22.23 -7.98
N GLN A 147 3.99 -21.21 -8.85
CA GLN A 147 5.15 -20.43 -9.28
C GLN A 147 5.34 -19.14 -8.47
N GLN A 148 4.34 -18.70 -7.69
CA GLN A 148 4.41 -17.53 -6.80
C GLN A 148 5.25 -17.81 -5.54
N TRP A 149 6.53 -18.13 -5.77
CA TRP A 149 7.53 -18.47 -4.76
C TRP A 149 7.71 -17.40 -3.67
N HIS A 150 7.42 -16.15 -3.99
CA HIS A 150 7.47 -15.02 -3.05
C HIS A 150 6.34 -15.09 -2.01
N LEU A 151 5.22 -15.77 -2.30
CA LEU A 151 4.12 -16.02 -1.36
C LEU A 151 4.30 -17.36 -0.61
N HIS A 152 4.81 -18.38 -1.29
CA HIS A 152 5.10 -19.69 -0.70
C HIS A 152 6.30 -20.38 -1.40
N ASN A 153 7.44 -20.50 -0.72
CA ASN A 153 8.67 -21.03 -1.32
C ASN A 153 8.94 -22.49 -0.92
N ASP A 154 8.37 -23.44 -1.66
CA ASP A 154 8.60 -24.87 -1.41
C ASP A 154 10.07 -25.30 -1.60
N VAL A 155 10.84 -24.54 -2.39
CA VAL A 155 12.26 -24.79 -2.70
C VAL A 155 13.16 -24.22 -1.59
N ASN A 156 13.11 -22.91 -1.38
CA ASN A 156 13.89 -22.20 -0.35
C ASN A 156 12.97 -21.85 0.83
N ARG A 157 12.56 -22.84 1.62
CA ARG A 157 11.56 -22.66 2.69
C ARG A 157 11.94 -21.56 3.67
N GLY A 158 11.04 -20.59 3.85
CA GLY A 158 11.28 -19.39 4.66
C GLY A 158 11.85 -18.20 3.87
N MET A 159 12.16 -18.36 2.58
CA MET A 159 12.42 -17.27 1.63
C MET A 159 11.14 -16.94 0.85
N ASP A 160 10.08 -16.67 1.61
CA ASP A 160 8.80 -16.12 1.17
C ASP A 160 8.33 -15.07 2.19
N ILE A 161 7.32 -14.27 1.84
CA ILE A 161 6.80 -13.22 2.74
C ILE A 161 6.05 -13.77 3.96
N ASN A 162 5.93 -15.10 4.13
CA ASN A 162 5.26 -15.76 5.26
C ASN A 162 3.81 -15.29 5.45
N VAL A 163 3.03 -15.31 4.36
CA VAL A 163 1.64 -14.81 4.32
C VAL A 163 0.58 -15.89 4.55
N THR A 164 0.84 -17.15 4.15
CA THR A 164 -0.16 -18.23 4.13
C THR A 164 -0.86 -18.46 5.48
N GLY A 165 -0.13 -18.34 6.60
CA GLY A 165 -0.69 -18.46 7.95
C GLY A 165 -1.66 -17.34 8.37
N LEU A 166 -1.68 -16.21 7.65
CA LEU A 166 -2.66 -15.13 7.82
C LEU A 166 -3.93 -15.41 7.02
N TRP A 167 -3.79 -15.86 5.78
CA TRP A 167 -4.91 -16.27 4.94
C TRP A 167 -5.70 -17.44 5.57
N GLU A 168 -5.01 -18.41 6.20
CA GLU A 168 -5.62 -19.47 7.03
C GLU A 168 -6.56 -18.93 8.14
N ARG A 169 -6.35 -17.70 8.57
CA ARG A 169 -7.11 -16.99 9.62
C ARG A 169 -7.95 -15.86 9.04
N ASN A 170 -8.29 -15.97 7.75
CA ASN A 170 -9.20 -15.06 7.08
C ASN A 170 -8.73 -13.58 7.08
N ILE A 171 -7.41 -13.34 7.23
CA ILE A 171 -6.76 -12.04 7.07
C ILE A 171 -6.22 -11.98 5.65
N THR A 172 -6.90 -11.21 4.79
CA THR A 172 -6.74 -11.20 3.33
C THR A 172 -6.76 -9.78 2.74
N GLY A 173 -6.78 -8.74 3.57
CA GLY A 173 -6.85 -7.33 3.16
C GLY A 173 -8.25 -6.71 3.10
N ARG A 174 -9.29 -7.44 3.54
CA ARG A 174 -10.69 -6.96 3.44
C ARG A 174 -10.91 -5.65 4.18
N GLY A 175 -11.64 -4.75 3.53
CA GLY A 175 -11.97 -3.42 4.07
C GLY A 175 -10.89 -2.36 3.88
N VAL A 176 -9.88 -2.64 3.04
CA VAL A 176 -8.78 -1.74 2.69
C VAL A 176 -8.76 -1.55 1.18
N THR A 177 -8.49 -0.32 0.71
CA THR A 177 -8.24 -0.05 -0.72
C THR A 177 -6.79 0.32 -0.94
N VAL A 178 -6.12 -0.34 -1.89
CA VAL A 178 -4.79 0.03 -2.38
C VAL A 178 -4.95 0.65 -3.76
N VAL A 179 -4.33 1.81 -4.01
CA VAL A 179 -4.30 2.44 -5.33
C VAL A 179 -2.90 2.33 -5.93
N VAL A 180 -2.85 1.89 -7.18
CA VAL A 180 -1.64 1.85 -7.99
C VAL A 180 -1.60 3.17 -8.79
N VAL A 181 -0.56 3.98 -8.57
CA VAL A 181 -0.36 5.26 -9.25
C VAL A 181 0.70 5.05 -10.31
N ASP A 182 0.31 4.90 -11.57
CA ASP A 182 1.19 4.29 -12.59
C ASP A 182 0.72 4.59 -14.05
N ASP A 183 1.05 3.72 -15.00
CA ASP A 183 0.63 3.76 -16.41
C ASP A 183 -0.87 3.46 -16.64
N GLY A 184 -1.48 2.65 -15.76
CA GLY A 184 -2.90 2.28 -15.78
C GLY A 184 -3.16 0.95 -15.08
N VAL A 185 -4.44 0.59 -14.94
CA VAL A 185 -4.84 -0.73 -14.41
C VAL A 185 -5.93 -1.32 -15.29
N GLU A 186 -5.70 -2.50 -15.86
CA GLU A 186 -6.70 -3.23 -16.64
C GLU A 186 -7.83 -3.72 -15.72
N HIS A 187 -8.77 -2.83 -15.39
CA HIS A 187 -9.85 -3.10 -14.45
C HIS A 187 -10.87 -4.15 -14.94
N THR A 188 -10.74 -4.60 -16.20
CA THR A 188 -11.50 -5.68 -16.83
C THR A 188 -10.81 -7.05 -16.73
N HIS A 189 -9.53 -7.10 -16.31
CA HIS A 189 -8.75 -8.32 -16.18
C HIS A 189 -9.37 -9.31 -15.19
N GLN A 190 -9.32 -10.61 -15.47
CA GLN A 190 -10.04 -11.65 -14.70
C GLN A 190 -9.62 -11.72 -13.22
N ASP A 191 -8.36 -11.44 -12.92
CA ASP A 191 -7.85 -11.37 -11.54
C ASP A 191 -8.15 -10.04 -10.83
N ILE A 192 -8.50 -8.98 -11.56
CA ILE A 192 -8.61 -7.61 -11.01
C ILE A 192 -10.08 -7.20 -10.88
N GLN A 193 -10.92 -7.50 -11.87
CA GLN A 193 -12.30 -7.00 -11.98
C GLN A 193 -13.16 -7.17 -10.72
N PRO A 194 -13.19 -8.34 -10.02
CA PRO A 194 -13.95 -8.48 -8.77
C PRO A 194 -13.41 -7.61 -7.62
N ASN A 195 -12.09 -7.38 -7.58
CA ASN A 195 -11.41 -6.57 -6.58
C ASN A 195 -11.23 -5.10 -6.98
N TYR A 196 -11.67 -4.69 -8.17
CA TYR A 196 -11.58 -3.31 -8.63
C TYR A 196 -12.41 -2.34 -7.75
N SER A 197 -11.89 -1.12 -7.57
CA SER A 197 -12.54 0.02 -6.94
C SER A 197 -12.63 1.21 -7.92
N PRO A 198 -13.76 1.41 -8.61
CA PRO A 198 -13.97 2.59 -9.44
C PRO A 198 -14.09 3.88 -8.63
N GLU A 199 -14.41 3.81 -7.33
CA GLU A 199 -14.49 4.98 -6.44
C GLU A 199 -13.11 5.52 -6.05
N GLY A 200 -12.09 4.65 -6.01
CA GLY A 200 -10.70 5.05 -5.76
C GLY A 200 -9.92 5.43 -7.02
N SER A 201 -10.47 5.20 -8.20
CA SER A 201 -9.74 5.23 -9.48
C SER A 201 -9.97 6.49 -10.31
N TYR A 202 -8.98 6.84 -11.15
CA TYR A 202 -9.10 7.95 -12.09
C TYR A 202 -8.00 7.92 -13.17
N ASP A 203 -8.25 8.54 -14.31
CA ASP A 203 -7.25 8.84 -15.33
C ASP A 203 -6.92 10.34 -15.33
N LEU A 204 -5.65 10.67 -15.06
CA LEU A 204 -5.13 12.03 -15.05
C LEU A 204 -4.47 12.43 -16.38
N ASN A 205 -4.15 11.48 -17.26
CA ASN A 205 -3.67 11.73 -18.61
C ASN A 205 -4.84 12.12 -19.54
N SER A 206 -5.99 11.42 -19.42
CA SER A 206 -7.24 11.70 -20.16
C SER A 206 -8.22 12.63 -19.41
N ASN A 207 -8.07 12.75 -18.08
CA ASN A 207 -8.96 13.52 -17.18
C ASN A 207 -10.42 13.00 -17.16
N ASP A 208 -10.58 11.70 -16.91
CA ASP A 208 -11.86 11.01 -16.76
C ASP A 208 -11.76 9.83 -15.75
N PRO A 209 -12.83 9.09 -15.41
CA PRO A 209 -12.80 8.09 -14.33
C PRO A 209 -12.29 6.70 -14.73
N ASP A 210 -11.90 6.43 -15.98
CA ASP A 210 -11.48 5.10 -16.44
C ASP A 210 -9.94 4.95 -16.51
N PRO A 211 -9.28 4.25 -15.56
CA PRO A 211 -7.83 4.12 -15.50
C PRO A 211 -7.25 3.07 -16.48
N MET A 212 -8.00 2.65 -17.49
CA MET A 212 -7.61 1.62 -18.45
C MET A 212 -6.30 1.99 -19.19
N PRO A 213 -5.28 1.11 -19.22
CA PRO A 213 -4.11 1.24 -20.07
C PRO A 213 -4.44 1.56 -21.53
N HIS A 214 -3.78 2.54 -22.13
CA HIS A 214 -4.09 2.94 -23.51
C HIS A 214 -3.55 1.91 -24.51
N PRO A 215 -4.40 1.31 -25.38
CA PRO A 215 -3.98 0.27 -26.31
C PRO A 215 -3.43 0.85 -27.63
N ASP A 216 -2.26 1.50 -27.56
CA ASP A 216 -1.47 1.82 -28.75
C ASP A 216 -0.29 0.84 -28.96
N ALA A 217 0.21 0.77 -30.20
CA ALA A 217 1.19 -0.23 -30.63
C ALA A 217 2.66 0.09 -30.28
N HIS A 218 2.91 1.11 -29.45
CA HIS A 218 4.23 1.58 -29.05
C HIS A 218 4.36 1.77 -27.52
N SER A 219 3.26 1.89 -26.78
CA SER A 219 3.28 2.03 -25.33
C SER A 219 3.37 0.70 -24.57
N ASP A 220 4.10 0.72 -23.45
CA ASP A 220 4.42 -0.42 -22.60
C ASP A 220 3.56 -0.40 -21.31
N ASN A 221 2.28 -0.01 -21.45
CA ASN A 221 1.29 0.29 -20.38
C ASN A 221 0.83 -0.93 -19.55
N HIS A 222 1.72 -1.87 -19.27
CA HIS A 222 1.47 -3.12 -18.56
C HIS A 222 1.92 -3.11 -17.08
N HIS A 223 2.58 -2.06 -16.62
CA HIS A 223 3.31 -2.01 -15.36
C HIS A 223 2.36 -1.90 -14.14
N GLY A 224 1.41 -0.97 -14.16
CA GLY A 224 0.41 -0.81 -13.11
C GLY A 224 -0.55 -2.00 -13.02
N THR A 225 -0.84 -2.66 -14.14
CA THR A 225 -1.64 -3.90 -14.17
C THR A 225 -0.92 -5.06 -13.46
N ARG A 226 0.41 -5.19 -13.64
CA ARG A 226 1.24 -6.17 -12.91
C ARG A 226 1.29 -5.89 -11.41
N CYS A 227 1.52 -4.63 -11.04
CA CYS A 227 1.51 -4.17 -9.65
C CYS A 227 0.16 -4.46 -8.97
N ALA A 228 -0.97 -4.19 -9.66
CA ALA A 228 -2.31 -4.45 -9.14
C ALA A 228 -2.57 -5.94 -8.87
N GLY A 229 -2.06 -6.82 -9.73
CA GLY A 229 -2.14 -8.28 -9.53
C GLY A 229 -1.38 -8.76 -8.28
N GLU A 230 -0.17 -8.26 -8.04
CA GLU A 230 0.63 -8.63 -6.86
C GLU A 230 -0.07 -8.25 -5.55
N ILE A 231 -0.75 -7.10 -5.54
CA ILE A 231 -1.48 -6.62 -4.38
C ILE A 231 -2.76 -7.45 -4.17
N ALA A 232 -3.59 -7.60 -5.21
CA ALA A 232 -5.00 -8.00 -5.05
C ALA A 232 -5.56 -8.94 -6.14
N ALA A 233 -4.74 -9.72 -6.86
CA ALA A 233 -5.25 -10.74 -7.77
C ALA A 233 -6.21 -11.71 -7.05
N VAL A 234 -7.39 -11.90 -7.65
CA VAL A 234 -8.53 -12.65 -7.09
C VAL A 234 -8.24 -14.15 -7.04
N PRO A 235 -8.50 -14.84 -5.91
CA PRO A 235 -8.16 -16.23 -5.76
C PRO A 235 -9.29 -17.16 -6.19
N ASN A 236 -8.92 -18.39 -6.49
CA ASN A 236 -9.79 -19.50 -6.88
C ASN A 236 -10.65 -19.24 -8.12
N ASN A 237 -10.22 -18.34 -9.00
CA ASN A 237 -10.90 -17.99 -10.25
C ASN A 237 -10.45 -18.88 -11.43
N SER A 238 -9.50 -19.80 -11.21
CA SER A 238 -8.84 -20.68 -12.18
C SER A 238 -8.06 -19.92 -13.28
N PHE A 239 -7.70 -18.67 -13.00
CA PHE A 239 -6.87 -17.79 -13.82
C PHE A 239 -5.64 -17.37 -13.02
N CYS A 240 -4.70 -16.70 -13.69
CA CYS A 240 -3.30 -16.51 -13.30
C CYS A 240 -2.91 -16.87 -11.85
N ALA A 241 -3.15 -15.97 -10.90
CA ALA A 241 -2.34 -15.80 -9.71
C ALA A 241 -3.15 -15.26 -8.51
N VAL A 242 -2.55 -15.24 -7.34
CA VAL A 242 -3.16 -14.76 -6.08
C VAL A 242 -2.40 -13.54 -5.56
N GLY A 243 -3.11 -12.47 -5.19
CA GLY A 243 -2.51 -11.29 -4.59
C GLY A 243 -2.14 -11.49 -3.12
N VAL A 244 -1.13 -10.78 -2.62
CA VAL A 244 -0.75 -10.78 -1.19
C VAL A 244 -1.96 -10.50 -0.30
N ALA A 245 -2.78 -9.55 -0.72
CA ALA A 245 -3.99 -9.10 -0.07
C ALA A 245 -5.19 -9.25 -1.01
N TYR A 246 -5.40 -10.49 -1.51
CA TYR A 246 -6.42 -10.91 -2.47
C TYR A 246 -7.89 -10.62 -2.12
N GLY A 247 -8.18 -10.07 -0.93
CA GLY A 247 -9.51 -9.59 -0.53
C GLY A 247 -9.57 -8.09 -0.25
N SER A 248 -8.48 -7.34 -0.51
CA SER A 248 -8.50 -5.88 -0.60
C SER A 248 -9.27 -5.43 -1.83
N LYS A 249 -9.61 -4.15 -1.86
CA LYS A 249 -9.93 -3.47 -3.10
C LYS A 249 -8.67 -2.87 -3.73
N VAL A 250 -8.61 -2.85 -5.07
CA VAL A 250 -7.53 -2.23 -5.84
C VAL A 250 -8.08 -1.17 -6.78
N ALA A 251 -7.43 -0.02 -6.82
CA ALA A 251 -7.74 1.13 -7.67
C ALA A 251 -6.55 1.45 -8.59
N GLY A 252 -6.81 2.15 -9.69
CA GLY A 252 -5.78 2.67 -10.60
C GLY A 252 -5.85 4.19 -10.71
N ILE A 253 -4.69 4.85 -10.63
CA ILE A 253 -4.52 6.24 -11.04
C ILE A 253 -3.55 6.23 -12.23
N ARG A 254 -4.09 6.34 -13.44
CA ARG A 254 -3.31 6.49 -14.68
C ARG A 254 -2.74 7.91 -14.73
N VAL A 255 -1.42 8.02 -14.67
CA VAL A 255 -0.70 9.32 -14.67
C VAL A 255 0.63 9.30 -15.44
N LEU A 256 1.26 8.13 -15.60
CA LEU A 256 2.56 8.02 -16.28
C LEU A 256 2.47 7.95 -17.81
N ASP A 257 1.29 7.66 -18.37
CA ASP A 257 1.08 7.56 -19.83
C ASP A 257 0.84 8.94 -20.47
N GLY A 258 1.84 9.81 -20.31
CA GLY A 258 1.83 11.20 -20.73
C GLY A 258 2.79 12.09 -19.93
N PRO A 259 2.84 13.40 -20.21
CA PRO A 259 3.75 14.32 -19.53
C PRO A 259 3.32 14.59 -18.08
N LEU A 260 4.02 13.95 -17.13
CA LEU A 260 3.87 14.23 -15.70
C LEU A 260 4.25 15.69 -15.37
N THR A 261 3.53 16.30 -14.44
CA THR A 261 3.79 17.65 -13.93
C THR A 261 3.52 17.72 -12.43
N ASP A 262 4.18 18.62 -11.69
CA ASP A 262 3.99 18.91 -10.25
C ASP A 262 2.50 19.02 -9.84
N SER A 263 1.65 19.58 -10.71
CA SER A 263 0.21 19.64 -10.50
C SER A 263 -0.54 18.32 -10.69
N LEU A 264 -0.14 17.47 -11.63
CA LEU A 264 -0.74 16.14 -11.84
C LEU A 264 -0.27 15.16 -10.75
N GLU A 265 1.02 15.20 -10.42
CA GLU A 265 1.65 14.52 -9.28
C GLU A 265 0.90 14.83 -7.98
N ALA A 266 0.68 16.12 -7.70
CA ALA A 266 -0.04 16.57 -6.50
C ALA A 266 -1.51 16.15 -6.45
N ILE A 267 -2.17 16.02 -7.61
CA ILE A 267 -3.52 15.46 -7.69
C ILE A 267 -3.47 13.95 -7.45
N ALA A 268 -2.52 13.22 -8.06
CA ALA A 268 -2.40 11.77 -7.94
C ALA A 268 -2.27 11.32 -6.47
N PHE A 269 -1.33 11.90 -5.72
CA PHE A 269 -1.12 11.57 -4.30
C PHE A 269 -2.29 11.93 -3.36
N ASN A 270 -3.30 12.66 -3.84
CA ASN A 270 -4.48 13.02 -3.06
C ASN A 270 -5.81 12.59 -3.69
N LYS A 271 -5.79 11.93 -4.85
CA LYS A 271 -7.01 11.49 -5.51
C LYS A 271 -7.68 10.43 -4.63
N HIS A 272 -8.89 10.75 -4.17
CA HIS A 272 -9.74 9.91 -3.32
C HIS A 272 -9.08 9.42 -2.02
N TYR A 273 -8.30 10.25 -1.32
CA TYR A 273 -7.58 9.89 -0.06
C TYR A 273 -8.44 9.46 1.16
N GLN A 274 -9.76 9.47 1.03
CA GLN A 274 -10.68 8.90 2.04
C GLN A 274 -11.20 7.50 1.67
N VAL A 275 -10.95 7.06 0.44
CA VAL A 275 -11.33 5.75 -0.12
C VAL A 275 -10.08 4.89 -0.32
N ASN A 276 -9.00 5.49 -0.81
CA ASN A 276 -7.67 4.89 -0.99
C ASN A 276 -6.88 4.97 0.33
N ASP A 277 -6.52 3.81 0.90
CA ASP A 277 -5.70 3.76 2.11
C ASP A 277 -4.20 3.86 1.79
N ILE A 278 -3.76 3.05 0.84
CA ILE A 278 -2.36 2.81 0.52
C ILE A 278 -2.13 3.17 -0.95
N TYR A 279 -1.11 3.98 -1.22
CA TYR A 279 -0.70 4.40 -2.54
C TYR A 279 0.59 3.65 -2.88
N SER A 280 0.56 2.80 -3.91
CA SER A 280 1.73 2.10 -4.43
C SER A 280 2.23 2.84 -5.66
N CYS A 281 3.45 3.36 -5.59
CA CYS A 281 4.08 4.19 -6.63
C CYS A 281 5.43 3.56 -7.01
N SER A 282 5.49 2.90 -8.16
CA SER A 282 6.69 2.15 -8.60
C SER A 282 7.56 2.96 -9.59
N TRP A 283 7.70 4.26 -9.34
CA TRP A 283 8.35 5.26 -10.20
C TRP A 283 9.04 6.36 -9.39
N GLY A 284 9.95 7.09 -10.04
CA GLY A 284 10.73 8.20 -9.50
C GLY A 284 11.37 9.03 -10.63
N PRO A 285 12.50 9.73 -10.38
CA PRO A 285 13.35 10.32 -11.42
C PRO A 285 14.03 9.24 -12.29
N ASP A 286 14.83 9.66 -13.28
CA ASP A 286 15.63 8.74 -14.08
C ASP A 286 16.70 8.01 -13.23
N ASP A 287 16.60 6.68 -13.16
CA ASP A 287 17.48 5.72 -12.44
C ASP A 287 18.89 5.61 -13.09
N ASP A 288 19.57 6.73 -13.33
CA ASP A 288 20.64 6.86 -14.34
C ASP A 288 22.08 7.09 -13.81
N GLY A 289 22.27 7.19 -12.49
CA GLY A 289 23.56 7.46 -11.85
C GLY A 289 24.01 8.92 -11.87
N HIS A 290 23.18 9.87 -12.32
CA HIS A 290 23.49 11.30 -12.34
C HIS A 290 22.33 12.29 -12.06
N THR A 291 21.07 11.90 -12.24
CA THR A 291 19.90 12.74 -11.93
C THR A 291 19.76 12.98 -10.42
N VAL A 292 19.24 14.13 -10.00
CA VAL A 292 18.88 14.44 -8.59
C VAL A 292 17.62 15.30 -8.64
N ASP A 293 16.47 14.70 -8.35
CA ASP A 293 15.17 15.36 -8.39
C ASP A 293 14.15 14.65 -7.49
N GLY A 294 12.93 15.15 -7.40
CA GLY A 294 11.85 14.53 -6.65
C GLY A 294 10.62 15.43 -6.54
N PRO A 295 9.76 15.23 -5.53
CA PRO A 295 8.47 15.92 -5.45
C PRO A 295 8.67 17.44 -5.38
N HIS A 296 8.17 18.11 -6.41
CA HIS A 296 8.19 19.57 -6.58
C HIS A 296 7.23 20.25 -5.56
N PRO A 297 7.12 21.60 -5.52
CA PRO A 297 6.44 22.29 -4.42
C PRO A 297 4.97 21.90 -4.18
N LEU A 298 4.20 21.54 -5.21
CA LEU A 298 2.85 21.01 -5.04
C LEU A 298 2.90 19.54 -4.64
N GLY A 299 3.69 18.72 -5.32
CA GLY A 299 3.93 17.31 -5.02
C GLY A 299 4.27 17.06 -3.56
N LYS A 300 5.24 17.81 -3.03
CA LYS A 300 5.71 17.77 -1.64
C LYS A 300 4.65 18.24 -0.64
N ALA A 301 3.90 19.29 -0.98
CA ALA A 301 2.76 19.73 -0.16
C ALA A 301 1.62 18.70 -0.16
N SER A 302 1.47 17.97 -1.27
CA SER A 302 0.44 16.96 -1.46
C SER A 302 0.73 15.68 -0.67
N LEU A 303 1.98 15.19 -0.65
CA LEU A 303 2.41 14.09 0.22
C LEU A 303 2.19 14.45 1.69
N GLN A 304 2.55 15.68 2.07
CA GLN A 304 2.31 16.20 3.42
C GLN A 304 0.81 16.29 3.76
N HIS A 305 -0.06 16.66 2.81
CA HIS A 305 -1.51 16.68 3.02
C HIS A 305 -2.07 15.26 3.17
N GLY A 306 -1.64 14.32 2.32
CA GLY A 306 -2.05 12.92 2.36
C GLY A 306 -1.78 12.27 3.73
N VAL A 307 -0.57 12.44 4.28
CA VAL A 307 -0.22 11.88 5.60
C VAL A 307 -0.87 12.61 6.80
N ILE A 308 -1.52 13.77 6.59
CA ILE A 308 -2.22 14.54 7.63
C ILE A 308 -3.75 14.34 7.58
N ALA A 309 -4.34 14.30 6.38
CA ALA A 309 -5.79 14.31 6.16
C ALA A 309 -6.35 12.98 5.63
N GLY A 310 -5.53 12.20 4.92
CA GLY A 310 -5.90 10.90 4.37
C GLY A 310 -6.41 9.93 5.43
N ARG A 311 -7.24 8.97 5.02
CA ARG A 311 -7.80 7.93 5.92
C ARG A 311 -8.38 8.50 7.22
N ARG A 312 -9.18 9.57 7.14
CA ARG A 312 -9.77 10.31 8.26
C ARG A 312 -8.73 10.73 9.31
N GLY A 313 -7.59 11.26 8.86
CA GLY A 313 -6.51 11.73 9.73
C GLY A 313 -5.58 10.66 10.31
N PHE A 314 -5.74 9.38 9.94
CA PHE A 314 -4.67 8.39 10.16
C PHE A 314 -3.51 8.56 9.16
N GLY A 315 -3.76 9.25 8.05
CA GLY A 315 -2.81 9.56 6.99
C GLY A 315 -2.72 8.45 5.95
N SER A 316 -2.75 8.84 4.67
CA SER A 316 -2.44 7.97 3.52
C SER A 316 -1.06 7.34 3.70
N ILE A 317 -0.91 6.09 3.26
CA ILE A 317 0.38 5.39 3.30
C ILE A 317 0.95 5.32 1.89
N PHE A 318 2.01 6.06 1.63
CA PHE A 318 2.72 6.02 0.35
C PHE A 318 3.83 4.96 0.40
N VAL A 319 3.80 3.97 -0.47
CA VAL A 319 4.82 2.94 -0.63
C VAL A 319 5.51 3.17 -1.98
N VAL A 320 6.84 3.28 -1.97
CA VAL A 320 7.65 3.58 -3.17
C VAL A 320 8.75 2.54 -3.35
N ALA A 321 9.00 2.20 -4.61
CA ALA A 321 10.19 1.47 -5.02
C ALA A 321 11.45 2.30 -4.74
N SER A 322 12.58 1.66 -4.47
CA SER A 322 13.85 2.34 -4.16
C SER A 322 14.76 2.57 -5.38
N GLY A 323 14.20 2.72 -6.59
CA GLY A 323 14.97 2.88 -7.83
C GLY A 323 15.66 1.60 -8.33
N ASN A 324 16.10 1.63 -9.59
CA ASN A 324 16.74 0.53 -10.32
C ASN A 324 18.13 0.91 -10.89
N GLY A 325 18.71 2.02 -10.41
CA GLY A 325 19.98 2.59 -10.86
C GLY A 325 21.23 1.91 -10.32
N GLY A 326 21.12 0.79 -9.59
CA GLY A 326 22.26 0.10 -8.96
C GLY A 326 23.37 -0.29 -9.94
N GLN A 327 23.03 -0.63 -11.19
CA GLN A 327 24.01 -0.93 -12.25
C GLN A 327 24.81 0.30 -12.73
N TYR A 328 24.29 1.50 -12.49
CA TYR A 328 24.93 2.79 -12.76
C TYR A 328 25.69 3.33 -11.52
N ASN A 329 25.61 2.63 -10.39
CA ASN A 329 26.02 3.08 -9.06
C ASN A 329 25.22 4.30 -8.56
N ASP A 330 23.90 4.29 -8.80
CA ASP A 330 22.99 5.25 -8.18
C ASP A 330 22.66 4.89 -6.71
N ASN A 331 21.97 5.78 -6.01
CA ASN A 331 21.66 5.71 -4.60
C ASN A 331 20.37 6.49 -4.28
N CYS A 332 19.35 5.80 -3.78
CA CYS A 332 18.01 6.31 -3.51
C CYS A 332 17.89 7.43 -2.42
N ASN A 333 19.00 8.01 -1.95
CA ASN A 333 19.00 9.33 -1.30
C ASN A 333 19.03 10.51 -2.30
N TYR A 334 19.24 10.25 -3.60
CA TYR A 334 19.16 11.24 -4.69
C TYR A 334 17.79 11.33 -5.35
N ASP A 335 16.94 10.31 -5.19
CA ASP A 335 15.51 10.39 -5.46
C ASP A 335 14.78 11.00 -4.25
N GLY A 336 14.13 12.16 -4.45
CA GLY A 336 13.35 12.84 -3.42
C GLY A 336 12.07 12.12 -2.97
N TYR A 337 11.55 11.14 -3.70
CA TYR A 337 10.41 10.30 -3.29
C TYR A 337 10.88 9.20 -2.31
N ALA A 338 11.88 8.39 -2.68
CA ALA A 338 12.52 7.37 -1.83
C ALA A 338 13.30 7.95 -0.63
N ASN A 339 13.66 9.24 -0.68
CA ASN A 339 14.32 9.99 0.40
C ASN A 339 13.33 10.78 1.29
N SER A 340 12.04 10.83 0.95
CA SER A 340 11.02 11.54 1.75
C SER A 340 10.74 10.85 3.09
N ILE A 341 10.35 11.62 4.10
CA ILE A 341 9.93 11.05 5.40
C ILE A 341 8.50 10.49 5.36
N TYR A 342 7.70 10.94 4.39
CA TYR A 342 6.27 10.62 4.25
C TYR A 342 6.00 9.29 3.53
N THR A 343 7.04 8.70 2.95
CA THR A 343 7.01 7.49 2.12
C THR A 343 7.51 6.26 2.89
N ILE A 344 7.21 5.09 2.35
CA ILE A 344 7.75 3.80 2.77
C ILE A 344 8.59 3.26 1.62
N THR A 345 9.90 3.53 1.68
CA THR A 345 10.87 3.15 0.66
C THR A 345 11.26 1.68 0.79
N ILE A 346 10.98 0.92 -0.27
CA ILE A 346 11.13 -0.53 -0.35
C ILE A 346 12.11 -0.90 -1.46
N GLY A 347 13.21 -1.55 -1.08
CA GLY A 347 14.14 -2.17 -2.03
C GLY A 347 13.80 -3.63 -2.33
N ALA A 348 14.58 -4.23 -3.24
CA ALA A 348 14.39 -5.61 -3.70
C ALA A 348 15.42 -6.58 -3.12
N VAL A 349 15.00 -7.83 -2.93
CA VAL A 349 15.89 -8.99 -2.76
C VAL A 349 15.54 -10.13 -3.71
N ASP A 350 16.55 -10.87 -4.16
CA ASP A 350 16.37 -12.08 -4.96
C ASP A 350 15.78 -13.24 -4.13
N GLU A 351 15.48 -14.38 -4.78
CA GLU A 351 14.96 -15.60 -4.11
C GLU A 351 15.92 -16.25 -3.09
N LYS A 352 17.08 -15.65 -2.84
CA LYS A 352 18.09 -16.03 -1.85
C LYS A 352 18.31 -14.93 -0.80
N GLY A 353 17.50 -13.86 -0.84
CA GLY A 353 17.50 -12.78 0.14
C GLY A 353 18.64 -11.78 -0.03
N ARG A 354 19.21 -11.65 -1.23
CA ARG A 354 20.36 -10.79 -1.55
C ARG A 354 19.95 -9.65 -2.47
N MET A 355 20.61 -8.51 -2.37
CA MET A 355 20.37 -7.35 -3.24
C MET A 355 20.62 -7.70 -4.74
N PRO A 356 19.65 -7.48 -5.65
CA PRO A 356 19.83 -7.63 -7.09
C PRO A 356 20.75 -6.58 -7.69
N PHE A 357 21.28 -6.83 -8.89
CA PHE A 357 22.24 -5.94 -9.57
C PHE A 357 21.67 -4.56 -9.95
N TYR A 358 20.34 -4.44 -10.05
CA TYR A 358 19.64 -3.19 -10.37
C TYR A 358 19.26 -2.41 -9.10
N ALA A 359 19.10 -3.06 -7.94
CA ALA A 359 18.55 -2.40 -6.77
C ALA A 359 19.57 -1.44 -6.16
N GLU A 360 19.11 -0.24 -5.79
CA GLU A 360 19.94 0.76 -5.14
C GLU A 360 20.01 0.55 -3.63
N GLU A 361 21.14 0.94 -3.05
CA GLU A 361 21.31 1.06 -1.61
C GLU A 361 21.20 2.53 -1.18
N CYS A 362 20.54 2.82 -0.07
CA CYS A 362 20.49 4.18 0.50
C CYS A 362 20.20 4.18 2.01
N ALA A 363 20.36 5.32 2.66
CA ALA A 363 20.21 5.47 4.11
C ALA A 363 18.77 5.77 4.57
N SER A 364 17.85 6.07 3.64
CA SER A 364 16.41 6.28 3.86
C SER A 364 15.55 5.01 3.73
N MET A 365 16.04 3.97 3.04
CA MET A 365 15.31 2.71 2.81
C MET A 365 14.82 2.09 4.13
N LEU A 366 13.51 1.83 4.27
CA LEU A 366 12.95 1.22 5.47
C LEU A 366 13.09 -0.30 5.48
N ALA A 367 12.87 -0.96 4.34
CA ALA A 367 12.88 -2.43 4.27
C ALA A 367 13.07 -2.92 2.83
N VAL A 368 13.13 -4.24 2.68
CA VAL A 368 13.10 -4.92 1.38
C VAL A 368 12.05 -6.02 1.34
N THR A 369 11.64 -6.38 0.14
CA THR A 369 10.90 -7.63 -0.12
C THR A 369 11.32 -8.23 -1.45
N PHE A 370 10.78 -9.40 -1.78
CA PHE A 370 11.21 -10.20 -2.91
C PHE A 370 10.93 -9.53 -4.26
N SER A 371 11.86 -9.70 -5.19
CA SER A 371 11.69 -9.41 -6.62
C SER A 371 12.59 -10.36 -7.43
N SER A 372 12.78 -10.08 -8.72
CA SER A 372 13.68 -10.83 -9.60
C SER A 372 15.16 -10.71 -9.19
N GLY A 373 15.95 -11.71 -9.57
CA GLY A 373 17.41 -11.66 -9.53
C GLY A 373 18.04 -11.56 -10.92
N GLY A 374 19.30 -11.96 -11.03
CA GLY A 374 19.94 -12.18 -12.34
C GLY A 374 19.38 -13.43 -13.06
N ASN A 375 19.70 -13.58 -14.36
CA ASN A 375 19.09 -14.43 -15.40
C ASN A 375 18.97 -15.96 -15.15
N ARG A 376 19.20 -16.46 -13.94
CA ARG A 376 19.02 -17.86 -13.52
C ARG A 376 18.18 -18.00 -12.24
N LEU A 377 17.59 -16.90 -11.78
CA LEU A 377 16.74 -16.83 -10.59
C LEU A 377 15.32 -16.51 -11.02
N ARG A 378 14.35 -16.92 -10.21
CA ARG A 378 12.92 -16.68 -10.47
C ARG A 378 12.59 -15.18 -10.38
N SER A 379 11.73 -14.74 -11.28
CA SER A 379 11.12 -13.41 -11.30
C SER A 379 9.76 -13.43 -10.57
N ILE A 380 9.08 -12.29 -10.49
CA ILE A 380 7.74 -12.21 -9.91
C ILE A 380 6.69 -12.68 -10.90
N VAL A 381 5.66 -13.33 -10.35
CA VAL A 381 4.57 -14.02 -11.05
C VAL A 381 3.28 -13.31 -10.65
N THR A 382 2.61 -12.69 -11.62
CA THR A 382 1.44 -11.83 -11.41
C THR A 382 0.58 -11.76 -12.68
N SER A 383 -0.59 -11.13 -12.57
CA SER A 383 -1.43 -10.70 -13.69
C SER A 383 -0.62 -9.84 -14.67
N ASP A 384 -0.99 -9.84 -15.95
CA ASP A 384 -0.35 -9.01 -16.98
C ASP A 384 -1.42 -8.42 -17.91
N TRP A 385 -1.10 -7.38 -18.67
CA TRP A 385 -2.05 -6.78 -19.59
C TRP A 385 -2.50 -7.81 -20.65
N SER A 386 -3.82 -8.03 -20.76
CA SER A 386 -4.41 -9.04 -21.64
C SER A 386 -4.70 -8.52 -23.05
N MET A 387 -4.81 -7.20 -23.18
CA MET A 387 -4.96 -6.54 -24.47
C MET A 387 -3.65 -6.69 -25.28
N GLN A 388 -3.74 -6.63 -26.61
CA GLN A 388 -2.58 -6.81 -27.52
C GLN A 388 -1.88 -8.19 -27.45
N LEU A 389 -2.65 -9.29 -27.42
CA LEU A 389 -2.17 -10.69 -27.46
C LEU A 389 -1.46 -11.19 -26.19
N GLY A 390 -1.47 -10.41 -25.10
CA GLY A 390 -1.01 -10.87 -23.78
C GLY A 390 -1.83 -12.05 -23.25
N THR A 391 -1.22 -12.86 -22.38
CA THR A 391 -1.90 -14.05 -21.81
C THR A 391 -2.72 -13.74 -20.55
N GLY A 392 -2.79 -12.47 -20.13
CA GLY A 392 -3.24 -12.06 -18.79
C GLY A 392 -2.29 -12.48 -17.66
N CYS A 393 -1.09 -12.97 -18.01
CA CYS A 393 -0.13 -13.55 -17.07
C CYS A 393 1.30 -13.20 -17.44
N THR A 394 2.11 -12.94 -16.42
CA THR A 394 3.57 -12.94 -16.51
C THR A 394 4.20 -13.78 -15.40
N GLU A 395 5.29 -14.48 -15.74
CA GLU A 395 6.21 -15.08 -14.77
C GLU A 395 7.54 -14.27 -14.70
N GLY A 396 7.54 -13.08 -15.28
CA GLY A 396 8.72 -12.28 -15.62
C GLY A 396 8.68 -10.83 -15.15
N HIS A 397 7.91 -10.47 -14.12
CA HIS A 397 7.97 -9.12 -13.55
C HIS A 397 9.22 -8.93 -12.67
N THR A 398 9.79 -7.73 -12.67
CA THR A 398 11.17 -7.45 -12.25
C THR A 398 11.31 -6.03 -11.67
N GLY A 399 12.42 -5.77 -10.99
CA GLY A 399 12.77 -4.43 -10.51
C GLY A 399 12.34 -4.19 -9.06
N THR A 400 12.78 -3.09 -8.46
CA THR A 400 12.23 -2.63 -7.17
C THR A 400 10.75 -2.26 -7.29
N SER A 401 10.29 -1.99 -8.52
CA SER A 401 8.90 -1.82 -8.91
C SER A 401 7.96 -2.97 -8.55
N ALA A 402 8.44 -4.22 -8.47
CA ALA A 402 7.66 -5.37 -7.98
C ALA A 402 7.78 -5.56 -6.45
N ALA A 403 8.80 -4.98 -5.82
CA ALA A 403 8.95 -5.06 -4.37
C ALA A 403 7.93 -4.15 -3.64
N ALA A 404 7.68 -2.94 -4.18
CA ALA A 404 6.71 -2.01 -3.57
C ALA A 404 5.25 -2.53 -3.53
N PRO A 405 4.68 -3.14 -4.60
CA PRO A 405 3.36 -3.77 -4.57
C PRO A 405 3.21 -4.89 -3.53
N LEU A 406 4.19 -5.79 -3.42
CA LEU A 406 4.18 -6.84 -2.39
C LEU A 406 4.20 -6.25 -0.98
N ALA A 407 4.93 -5.15 -0.77
CA ALA A 407 4.93 -4.42 0.50
C ALA A 407 3.59 -3.72 0.77
N ALA A 408 3.00 -3.06 -0.23
CA ALA A 408 1.68 -2.43 -0.14
C ALA A 408 0.59 -3.45 0.22
N GLY A 409 0.62 -4.64 -0.41
CA GLY A 409 -0.22 -5.78 -0.03
C GLY A 409 -0.02 -6.21 1.42
N MET A 410 1.22 -6.35 1.89
CA MET A 410 1.49 -6.69 3.30
C MET A 410 0.97 -5.62 4.29
N VAL A 411 1.04 -4.34 3.93
CA VAL A 411 0.45 -3.24 4.73
C VAL A 411 -1.09 -3.32 4.72
N ALA A 412 -1.72 -3.71 3.61
CA ALA A 412 -3.17 -3.92 3.57
C ALA A 412 -3.62 -5.05 4.52
N LEU A 413 -2.83 -6.10 4.69
CA LEU A 413 -3.07 -7.14 5.72
C LEU A 413 -2.99 -6.57 7.16
N MET A 414 -2.10 -5.60 7.41
CA MET A 414 -2.04 -4.89 8.70
C MET A 414 -3.27 -4.02 8.93
N LEU A 415 -3.73 -3.31 7.90
CA LEU A 415 -4.89 -2.41 8.01
C LEU A 415 -6.20 -3.18 8.19
N GLN A 416 -6.37 -4.39 7.64
CA GLN A 416 -7.54 -5.22 7.94
C GLN A 416 -7.69 -5.46 9.47
N VAL A 417 -6.59 -5.75 10.18
CA VAL A 417 -6.67 -6.04 11.63
C VAL A 417 -6.73 -4.78 12.50
N ARG A 418 -6.18 -3.66 12.03
CA ARG A 418 -6.11 -2.36 12.73
C ARG A 418 -6.22 -1.19 11.71
N PRO A 419 -7.44 -0.84 11.26
CA PRO A 419 -7.63 0.19 10.22
C PRO A 419 -7.27 1.63 10.67
N CYS A 420 -6.99 1.82 11.96
CA CYS A 420 -6.56 3.09 12.55
C CYS A 420 -5.03 3.24 12.73
N LEU A 421 -4.20 2.30 12.25
CA LEU A 421 -2.76 2.52 12.24
C LEU A 421 -2.43 3.77 11.42
N THR A 422 -1.68 4.70 12.02
CA THR A 422 -1.19 5.87 11.31
C THR A 422 -0.08 5.51 10.33
N TRP A 423 0.20 6.36 9.35
CA TRP A 423 1.34 6.19 8.44
C TRP A 423 2.67 5.95 9.19
N ARG A 424 2.88 6.65 10.32
CA ARG A 424 4.03 6.45 11.22
C ARG A 424 3.98 5.13 11.99
N ASP A 425 2.80 4.68 12.43
CA ASP A 425 2.68 3.37 13.08
C ASP A 425 3.11 2.24 12.14
N VAL A 426 2.79 2.35 10.84
CA VAL A 426 3.26 1.38 9.83
C VAL A 426 4.78 1.43 9.68
N GLN A 427 5.40 2.62 9.56
CA GLN A 427 6.86 2.76 9.50
C GLN A 427 7.55 2.18 10.76
N HIS A 428 7.02 2.46 11.95
CA HIS A 428 7.51 1.87 13.21
C HIS A 428 7.36 0.35 13.23
N ILE A 429 6.18 -0.19 12.88
CA ILE A 429 5.96 -1.64 12.85
C ILE A 429 6.94 -2.33 11.89
N ILE A 430 7.23 -1.73 10.72
CA ILE A 430 8.27 -2.23 9.80
C ILE A 430 9.64 -2.29 10.51
N ALA A 431 10.11 -1.19 11.11
CA ALA A 431 11.40 -1.15 11.80
C ALA A 431 11.51 -2.14 12.98
N PHE A 432 10.39 -2.43 13.66
CA PHE A 432 10.33 -3.39 14.77
C PHE A 432 10.16 -4.86 14.33
N THR A 433 9.71 -5.12 13.09
CA THR A 433 9.34 -6.48 12.63
C THR A 433 10.16 -7.02 11.47
N ALA A 434 10.89 -6.20 10.73
CA ALA A 434 11.78 -6.65 9.66
C ALA A 434 12.79 -7.71 10.14
N THR A 435 13.37 -8.44 9.18
CA THR A 435 14.31 -9.55 9.46
C THR A 435 15.57 -9.46 8.62
N LYS A 436 16.73 -9.66 9.25
CA LYS A 436 17.99 -9.86 8.55
C LYS A 436 17.91 -11.01 7.55
N CYS A 437 17.92 -10.70 6.26
CA CYS A 437 18.45 -11.55 5.21
C CYS A 437 19.96 -11.27 5.03
N ASP A 438 20.55 -11.74 3.92
CA ASP A 438 21.98 -11.71 3.55
C ASP A 438 23.01 -11.42 4.66
N SER A 439 23.72 -12.46 5.12
CA SER A 439 24.79 -12.32 6.11
C SER A 439 26.00 -11.50 5.63
N GLY A 440 26.15 -11.25 4.33
CA GLY A 440 27.26 -10.48 3.74
C GLY A 440 27.06 -8.96 3.67
N ALA A 441 25.82 -8.47 3.83
CA ALA A 441 25.49 -7.05 3.70
C ALA A 441 26.02 -6.16 4.85
N ASP A 442 26.01 -4.82 4.67
CA ASP A 442 26.68 -3.82 5.53
C ASP A 442 26.14 -3.67 6.97
N TRP A 443 25.30 -4.59 7.43
CA TRP A 443 24.58 -4.60 8.71
C TRP A 443 25.31 -3.92 9.88
N ARG A 444 24.68 -2.88 10.43
CA ARG A 444 25.05 -2.25 11.70
C ARG A 444 23.87 -2.32 12.67
N VAL A 445 24.18 -2.30 13.97
CA VAL A 445 23.17 -2.21 15.04
C VAL A 445 23.24 -0.81 15.63
N ASN A 446 22.11 -0.11 15.66
CA ASN A 446 22.02 1.26 16.10
C ASN A 446 21.91 1.37 17.64
N GLY A 447 21.95 2.58 18.19
CA GLY A 447 21.88 2.84 19.65
C GLY A 447 20.57 2.39 20.32
N ALA A 448 19.52 2.14 19.54
CA ALA A 448 18.25 1.55 19.98
C ALA A 448 18.15 0.04 19.70
N GLY A 449 19.21 -0.61 19.24
CA GLY A 449 19.28 -2.06 19.02
C GLY A 449 18.57 -2.56 17.77
N PHE A 450 18.10 -1.67 16.88
CA PHE A 450 17.64 -2.05 15.56
C PHE A 450 18.83 -2.36 14.65
N HIS A 451 18.67 -3.32 13.73
CA HIS A 451 19.66 -3.64 12.72
C HIS A 451 19.30 -2.95 11.41
N HIS A 452 20.27 -2.35 10.72
CA HIS A 452 20.04 -1.71 9.43
C HIS A 452 21.23 -1.94 8.49
N SER A 453 20.92 -2.06 7.19
CA SER A 453 21.85 -2.13 6.06
C SER A 453 21.40 -1.10 5.01
N HIS A 454 22.31 -0.42 4.30
CA HIS A 454 21.90 0.48 3.19
C HIS A 454 21.25 -0.32 2.05
N GLN A 455 21.62 -1.59 1.91
CA GLN A 455 21.19 -2.54 0.87
C GLN A 455 19.86 -3.25 1.20
N HIS A 456 19.43 -3.22 2.46
CA HIS A 456 18.28 -4.01 2.94
C HIS A 456 17.32 -3.24 3.85
N GLY A 457 17.56 -1.96 4.14
CA GLY A 457 16.83 -1.20 5.17
C GLY A 457 16.99 -1.84 6.55
N PHE A 458 15.90 -1.89 7.33
CA PHE A 458 15.78 -2.74 8.53
C PHE A 458 15.72 -4.25 8.21
N GLY A 459 15.51 -4.62 6.94
CA GLY A 459 15.55 -5.99 6.45
C GLY A 459 14.31 -6.44 5.70
N LEU A 460 14.25 -7.74 5.45
CA LEU A 460 13.16 -8.41 4.76
C LEU A 460 11.86 -8.31 5.55
N LEU A 461 10.81 -7.80 4.88
CA LEU A 461 9.43 -7.79 5.37
C LEU A 461 8.87 -9.20 5.54
N ASN A 462 7.94 -9.35 6.50
CA ASN A 462 7.35 -10.65 6.82
C ASN A 462 5.90 -10.43 7.29
N ALA A 463 4.93 -10.80 6.46
CA ALA A 463 3.51 -10.50 6.62
C ALA A 463 2.99 -10.92 8.00
N TRP A 464 3.27 -12.15 8.42
CA TRP A 464 2.92 -12.67 9.74
C TRP A 464 3.43 -11.78 10.90
N ARG A 465 4.68 -11.32 10.84
CA ARG A 465 5.29 -10.50 11.90
C ARG A 465 4.69 -9.09 11.93
N LEU A 466 4.50 -8.49 10.76
CA LEU A 466 3.82 -7.20 10.56
C LEU A 466 2.41 -7.20 11.18
N VAL A 467 1.59 -8.20 10.82
CA VAL A 467 0.18 -8.30 11.27
C VAL A 467 0.05 -8.67 12.76
N ASN A 468 0.94 -9.51 13.29
CA ASN A 468 0.98 -9.78 14.73
C ASN A 468 1.33 -8.54 15.55
N ALA A 469 2.33 -7.77 15.10
CA ALA A 469 2.72 -6.51 15.74
C ALA A 469 1.56 -5.50 15.69
N ALA A 470 0.93 -5.34 14.53
CA ALA A 470 -0.24 -4.47 14.35
C ALA A 470 -1.31 -4.71 15.43
N LYS A 471 -1.75 -5.97 15.62
CA LYS A 471 -2.81 -6.32 16.60
C LYS A 471 -2.53 -5.84 18.03
N VAL A 472 -1.27 -5.81 18.46
CA VAL A 472 -0.84 -5.34 19.80
C VAL A 472 -0.32 -3.89 19.80
N TRP A 473 -0.32 -3.21 18.65
CA TRP A 473 0.32 -1.90 18.51
C TRP A 473 -0.53 -0.77 19.08
N GLU A 474 -0.05 -0.20 20.18
CA GLU A 474 -0.48 1.10 20.68
C GLU A 474 0.19 2.21 19.86
N SER A 475 -0.61 3.09 19.27
CA SER A 475 -0.12 4.13 18.35
C SER A 475 0.87 5.09 19.02
N VAL A 476 1.86 5.51 18.24
CA VAL A 476 2.95 6.38 18.73
C VAL A 476 2.47 7.81 19.01
N PRO A 477 3.13 8.56 19.92
CA PRO A 477 2.85 9.99 20.11
C PRO A 477 2.96 10.78 18.81
N PHE A 478 2.28 11.93 18.74
CA PHE A 478 2.31 12.83 17.58
C PHE A 478 3.75 13.13 17.11
N LEU A 479 3.91 13.31 15.80
CA LEU A 479 5.18 13.66 15.20
C LEU A 479 5.61 15.03 15.70
N VAL A 480 6.81 15.10 16.27
CA VAL A 480 7.47 16.35 16.65
C VAL A 480 8.78 16.48 15.90
N SER A 481 9.23 17.71 15.71
CA SER A 481 10.46 18.02 14.97
C SER A 481 11.35 19.00 15.72
N TYR A 482 12.63 19.01 15.35
CA TYR A 482 13.61 20.02 15.72
C TYR A 482 14.39 20.39 14.46
N GLN A 483 14.80 21.65 14.32
CA GLN A 483 15.70 22.09 13.26
C GLN A 483 16.79 22.97 13.86
N SER A 484 18.04 22.76 13.44
CA SER A 484 19.11 23.70 13.75
C SER A 484 18.84 25.05 13.07
N PRO A 485 19.49 26.14 13.52
CA PRO A 485 19.71 27.30 12.67
C PRO A 485 20.34 26.89 11.33
N LEU A 486 20.10 27.69 10.29
CA LEU A 486 20.77 27.55 9.00
C LEU A 486 22.21 28.06 9.13
N ILE A 487 23.17 27.14 9.10
CA ILE A 487 24.60 27.45 9.24
C ILE A 487 25.13 27.84 7.86
N LYS A 488 25.59 29.08 7.70
CA LYS A 488 26.22 29.59 6.48
C LYS A 488 27.69 29.83 6.75
N GLU A 489 28.57 29.26 5.93
CA GLU A 489 30.01 29.26 6.22
C GLU A 489 30.96 29.26 5.02
N GLU A 490 30.49 28.95 3.80
CA GLU A 490 31.26 29.02 2.55
C GLU A 490 32.66 28.35 2.57
N VAL A 491 32.79 27.21 3.25
CA VAL A 491 34.09 26.56 3.47
C VAL A 491 34.41 25.56 2.34
N PRO A 492 35.64 25.57 1.77
CA PRO A 492 36.07 24.56 0.82
C PRO A 492 36.06 23.17 1.46
N ILE A 493 35.59 22.17 0.71
CA ILE A 493 35.65 20.77 1.12
C ILE A 493 37.10 20.29 0.91
N LEU A 494 37.60 19.47 1.84
CA LEU A 494 38.95 18.93 1.74
C LEU A 494 38.98 17.77 0.74
N THR A 495 39.94 17.80 -0.18
CA THR A 495 40.15 16.70 -1.13
C THR A 495 40.58 15.43 -0.40
N TYR A 496 40.01 14.29 -0.80
CA TYR A 496 40.25 12.96 -0.25
C TYR A 496 41.75 12.61 -0.22
N PRO A 497 42.29 12.04 0.87
CA PRO A 497 41.60 11.48 2.05
C PRO A 497 41.29 12.49 3.17
N GLY A 498 41.30 13.80 2.88
CA GLY A 498 40.78 14.81 3.81
C GLY A 498 39.25 14.72 3.95
N GLU A 499 38.74 15.12 5.12
CA GLU A 499 37.30 15.24 5.40
C GLU A 499 36.99 16.62 5.96
N LEU A 500 35.99 17.31 5.39
CA LEU A 500 35.36 18.46 6.04
C LEU A 500 34.40 17.95 7.12
N ILE A 501 34.83 18.01 8.39
CA ILE A 501 33.99 17.60 9.53
C ILE A 501 33.23 18.80 10.09
N ARG A 502 31.92 18.64 10.28
CA ARG A 502 31.03 19.55 10.98
C ARG A 502 30.25 18.85 12.06
N THR A 503 29.92 19.59 13.11
CA THR A 503 29.34 19.05 14.35
C THR A 503 28.22 19.95 14.82
N TRP A 504 27.06 19.38 15.12
CA TRP A 504 25.96 20.06 15.80
C TRP A 504 25.63 19.31 17.08
N ASN A 505 25.48 20.01 18.20
CA ASN A 505 25.17 19.42 19.49
C ASN A 505 23.77 19.82 19.94
N VAL A 506 22.84 18.89 19.85
CA VAL A 506 21.44 19.08 20.27
C VAL A 506 21.35 18.84 21.77
N THR A 507 20.89 19.82 22.52
CA THR A 507 20.79 19.77 24.00
C THR A 507 19.39 19.39 24.48
N ALA A 508 19.26 19.02 25.76
CA ALA A 508 17.96 18.88 26.40
C ALA A 508 17.09 20.15 26.33
N ASP A 509 17.66 21.36 26.36
CA ASP A 509 16.91 22.62 26.26
C ASP A 509 16.46 22.95 24.82
N ASP A 510 17.21 22.52 23.79
CA ASP A 510 16.75 22.55 22.38
C ASP A 510 15.46 21.75 22.20
N LEU A 511 15.43 20.53 22.74
CA LEU A 511 14.32 19.58 22.57
C LEU A 511 13.15 19.82 23.54
N LYS A 512 13.33 20.67 24.55
CA LYS A 512 12.35 20.99 25.59
C LYS A 512 11.03 21.57 25.06
N HIS A 513 11.09 22.32 23.97
CA HIS A 513 9.92 22.92 23.33
C HIS A 513 9.12 21.93 22.48
N SER A 514 9.80 20.98 21.82
CA SER A 514 9.15 19.92 21.03
C SER A 514 8.77 18.70 21.89
N GLY A 515 9.36 18.56 23.08
CA GLY A 515 9.22 17.37 23.93
C GLY A 515 9.87 16.11 23.34
N MET A 516 10.64 16.25 22.25
CA MET A 516 11.26 15.14 21.54
C MET A 516 12.24 14.38 22.43
N ARG A 517 12.21 13.05 22.36
CA ARG A 517 13.11 12.16 23.09
C ARG A 517 13.75 11.10 22.21
N THR A 518 12.98 10.50 21.30
CA THR A 518 13.48 9.48 20.37
C THR A 518 13.28 9.85 18.91
N LEU A 519 14.27 9.49 18.09
CA LEU A 519 14.31 9.75 16.65
C LEU A 519 13.43 8.76 15.87
N GLU A 520 12.96 9.22 14.73
CA GLU A 520 12.35 8.42 13.67
C GLU A 520 13.18 8.66 12.39
N HIS A 521 13.00 9.83 11.76
CA HIS A 521 13.81 10.28 10.62
C HIS A 521 14.82 11.36 11.04
N VAL A 522 16.02 11.32 10.46
CA VAL A 522 17.04 12.38 10.58
C VAL A 522 17.36 12.90 9.19
N ALA A 523 17.42 14.21 8.99
CA ALA A 523 17.68 14.81 7.69
C ALA A 523 18.69 15.96 7.74
N VAL A 524 19.43 16.16 6.66
CA VAL A 524 20.40 17.24 6.49
C VAL A 524 20.13 17.96 5.17
N THR A 525 19.73 19.23 5.25
CA THR A 525 19.67 20.13 4.10
C THR A 525 21.07 20.68 3.84
N VAL A 526 21.55 20.66 2.59
CA VAL A 526 22.85 21.20 2.18
C VAL A 526 22.75 22.04 0.91
N THR A 527 23.62 23.05 0.82
CA THR A 527 23.92 23.77 -0.42
C THR A 527 25.42 23.65 -0.67
N ILE A 528 25.81 23.05 -1.79
CA ILE A 528 27.22 22.81 -2.13
C ILE A 528 27.43 23.17 -3.60
N THR A 529 28.33 24.11 -3.86
CA THR A 529 28.80 24.41 -5.21
C THR A 529 30.01 23.54 -5.53
N HIS A 530 29.88 22.62 -6.49
CA HIS A 530 30.93 21.67 -6.88
C HIS A 530 30.85 21.37 -8.40
N PRO A 531 31.97 21.37 -9.16
CA PRO A 531 31.94 21.31 -10.64
C PRO A 531 31.71 19.91 -11.25
N CYS A 532 31.47 18.87 -10.44
CA CYS A 532 31.33 17.46 -10.85
C CYS A 532 30.66 16.65 -9.72
N ARG A 533 29.42 17.01 -9.35
CA ARG A 533 28.66 16.66 -8.14
C ARG A 533 28.91 15.26 -7.58
N GLY A 534 28.95 14.23 -8.44
CA GLY A 534 29.24 12.83 -8.08
C GLY A 534 30.55 12.52 -7.36
N ASN A 535 31.51 13.46 -7.31
CA ASN A 535 32.75 13.30 -6.55
C ASN A 535 32.59 13.51 -5.04
N VAL A 536 31.51 14.16 -4.60
CA VAL A 536 31.22 14.49 -3.20
C VAL A 536 30.55 13.31 -2.52
N GLU A 537 31.05 12.94 -1.34
CA GLU A 537 30.46 11.93 -0.46
C GLU A 537 30.10 12.59 0.88
N ILE A 538 28.91 12.27 1.40
CA ILE A 538 28.36 12.88 2.61
C ILE A 538 27.95 11.77 3.58
N ILE A 539 28.59 11.75 4.74
CA ILE A 539 28.34 10.78 5.81
C ILE A 539 27.81 11.50 7.05
N LEU A 540 26.64 11.10 7.51
CA LEU A 540 26.08 11.54 8.80
C LEU A 540 26.40 10.51 9.89
N MET A 541 26.74 10.99 11.08
CA MET A 541 26.90 10.20 12.29
C MET A 541 25.95 10.74 13.38
N CYS A 542 25.08 9.87 13.89
CA CYS A 542 24.17 10.15 15.00
C CYS A 542 24.87 10.03 16.37
N PRO A 543 24.27 10.53 17.48
CA PRO A 543 24.89 10.54 18.81
C PRO A 543 25.31 9.17 19.36
N SER A 544 24.73 8.07 18.85
CA SER A 544 25.13 6.69 19.17
C SER A 544 26.47 6.25 18.56
N GLY A 545 26.97 6.98 17.56
CA GLY A 545 28.02 6.53 16.65
C GLY A 545 27.52 5.79 15.40
N MET A 546 26.21 5.56 15.25
CA MET A 546 25.62 5.00 14.02
C MET A 546 25.89 5.92 12.82
N THR A 547 26.41 5.35 11.73
CA THR A 547 26.74 6.08 10.51
C THR A 547 25.81 5.74 9.34
N SER A 548 25.54 6.77 8.54
CA SER A 548 24.72 6.74 7.33
C SER A 548 25.49 7.42 6.20
N VAL A 549 25.70 6.72 5.08
CA VAL A 549 26.12 7.37 3.82
C VAL A 549 24.85 7.98 3.24
N ILE A 550 24.69 9.30 3.41
CA ILE A 550 23.48 10.03 3.03
C ILE A 550 23.58 10.70 1.66
N GLY A 551 24.80 10.88 1.15
CA GLY A 551 25.06 11.16 -0.27
C GLY A 551 26.24 10.31 -0.70
N ALA A 552 25.99 9.26 -1.49
CA ALA A 552 27.03 8.36 -1.97
C ALA A 552 27.74 8.92 -3.21
N ARG A 553 29.02 8.57 -3.39
CA ARG A 553 29.82 9.00 -4.53
C ARG A 553 29.36 8.31 -5.83
N ARG A 554 28.63 9.02 -6.68
CA ARG A 554 28.19 8.51 -7.99
C ARG A 554 29.23 8.78 -9.08
N ALA A 555 29.81 7.72 -9.64
CA ALA A 555 30.91 7.84 -10.59
C ALA A 555 30.49 8.45 -11.95
N ILE A 556 29.21 8.33 -12.32
CA ILE A 556 28.66 8.84 -13.58
C ILE A 556 28.32 10.33 -13.47
N ASP A 557 27.73 10.78 -12.36
CA ASP A 557 27.36 12.19 -12.13
C ASP A 557 28.52 13.19 -12.36
N LYS A 558 28.36 14.05 -13.39
CA LYS A 558 29.26 15.15 -13.76
C LYS A 558 28.59 16.53 -13.64
N ASP A 559 27.44 16.63 -12.95
CA ASP A 559 26.72 17.90 -12.85
C ASP A 559 27.55 18.99 -12.17
N ALA A 560 27.46 20.22 -12.66
CA ALA A 560 28.21 21.37 -12.16
C ALA A 560 27.35 22.38 -11.36
N GLY A 561 26.04 22.15 -11.25
CA GLY A 561 25.13 22.91 -10.39
C GLY A 561 25.24 22.50 -8.92
N GLY A 562 25.66 21.26 -8.65
CA GLY A 562 25.90 20.74 -7.30
C GLY A 562 24.60 20.46 -6.55
N TYR A 563 24.55 20.83 -5.27
CA TYR A 563 23.36 20.68 -4.43
C TYR A 563 22.78 22.06 -4.09
N GLN A 564 21.49 22.28 -4.37
CA GLN A 564 20.78 23.54 -4.12
C GLN A 564 19.64 23.30 -3.12
N ASP A 565 19.93 23.50 -1.83
CA ASP A 565 19.03 23.20 -0.70
C ASP A 565 18.47 21.75 -0.71
N TRP A 566 19.22 20.83 -1.32
CA TRP A 566 18.91 19.40 -1.33
C TRP A 566 18.92 18.86 0.09
N THR A 567 17.95 18.01 0.43
CA THR A 567 17.78 17.49 1.80
C THR A 567 17.87 15.98 1.78
N PHE A 568 19.01 15.44 2.19
CA PHE A 568 19.20 14.00 2.38
C PHE A 568 18.57 13.54 3.70
N SER A 569 18.08 12.31 3.78
CA SER A 569 17.49 11.72 4.99
C SER A 569 18.08 10.36 5.38
N THR A 570 17.84 9.94 6.62
CA THR A 570 18.14 8.59 7.07
C THR A 570 17.22 8.11 8.18
N VAL A 571 16.87 6.82 8.11
CA VAL A 571 16.13 6.08 9.14
C VAL A 571 17.05 5.20 10.01
N ARG A 572 18.35 5.14 9.72
CA ARG A 572 19.33 4.29 10.44
C ARG A 572 19.42 4.56 11.96
N CYS A 573 19.02 5.75 12.40
CA CYS A 573 19.04 6.16 13.80
C CYS A 573 17.66 6.05 14.51
N TRP A 574 16.70 5.32 13.93
CA TRP A 574 15.35 5.13 14.48
C TRP A 574 15.37 4.60 15.92
N GLY A 575 14.53 5.18 16.77
CA GLY A 575 14.40 4.88 18.20
C GLY A 575 15.57 5.33 19.08
N GLU A 576 16.65 5.86 18.53
CA GLU A 576 17.77 6.41 19.32
C GLU A 576 17.35 7.69 20.05
N LYS A 577 18.12 8.08 21.07
CA LYS A 577 17.95 9.37 21.73
C LYS A 577 18.23 10.52 20.76
N ALA A 578 17.37 11.53 20.77
CA ALA A 578 17.53 12.73 19.93
C ALA A 578 18.54 13.75 20.49
N GLU A 579 18.86 13.68 21.79
CA GLU A 579 19.87 14.54 22.42
C GLU A 579 21.29 14.03 22.12
N GLY A 580 22.21 14.94 21.79
CA GLY A 580 23.63 14.67 21.69
C GLY A 580 24.31 15.26 20.45
N GLN A 581 25.49 14.73 20.15
CA GLN A 581 26.40 15.27 19.15
C GLN A 581 26.26 14.56 17.80
N TYR A 582 25.70 15.26 16.82
CA TYR A 582 25.63 14.84 15.42
C TYR A 582 26.88 15.33 14.67
N LYS A 583 27.40 14.51 13.75
CA LYS A 583 28.56 14.89 12.91
C LYS A 583 28.25 14.66 11.44
N LEU A 584 28.41 15.72 10.66
CA LEU A 584 28.37 15.71 9.20
C LEU A 584 29.83 15.65 8.72
N LYS A 585 30.20 14.59 8.02
CA LYS A 585 31.46 14.47 7.29
C LYS A 585 31.17 14.67 5.81
N ILE A 586 32.00 15.47 5.14
CA ILE A 586 31.98 15.60 3.68
C ILE A 586 33.38 15.31 3.15
N SER A 587 33.51 14.32 2.27
CA SER A 587 34.74 14.04 1.51
C SER A 587 34.51 14.41 0.04
N ASP A 588 35.57 14.78 -0.68
CA ASP A 588 35.49 15.22 -2.07
C ASP A 588 36.68 14.70 -2.86
N HIS A 589 36.45 14.15 -4.05
CA HIS A 589 37.52 13.71 -4.96
C HIS A 589 38.04 14.83 -5.88
N ASN A 590 37.57 16.07 -5.68
CA ASN A 590 38.04 17.29 -6.34
C ASN A 590 38.01 18.48 -5.34
N VAL A 591 37.44 19.63 -5.70
CA VAL A 591 37.36 20.84 -4.86
C VAL A 591 36.00 21.53 -5.00
N GLY A 592 35.13 21.32 -4.02
CA GLY A 592 33.85 22.00 -3.84
C GLY A 592 33.83 22.95 -2.64
N VAL A 593 32.71 23.65 -2.46
CA VAL A 593 32.49 24.57 -1.34
C VAL A 593 31.13 24.29 -0.70
N LEU A 594 31.14 23.96 0.59
CA LEU A 594 29.94 23.89 1.42
C LEU A 594 29.48 25.33 1.71
N LYS A 595 28.37 25.75 1.11
CA LYS A 595 27.83 27.10 1.27
C LYS A 595 27.04 27.24 2.57
N GLN A 596 26.07 26.37 2.77
CA GLN A 596 25.25 26.31 3.98
C GLN A 596 24.73 24.89 4.25
N TRP A 597 24.34 24.60 5.50
CA TRP A 597 23.68 23.37 5.88
C TRP A 597 22.75 23.55 7.09
N LYS A 598 21.84 22.59 7.30
CA LYS A 598 20.88 22.56 8.41
C LYS A 598 20.54 21.11 8.79
N LEU A 599 20.63 20.79 10.09
CA LEU A 599 20.13 19.53 10.64
C LEU A 599 18.62 19.64 10.92
N SER A 600 17.85 18.61 10.56
CA SER A 600 16.44 18.47 10.92
C SER A 600 16.22 17.09 11.55
N LEU A 601 15.60 17.05 12.73
CA LEU A 601 15.22 15.82 13.43
C LEU A 601 13.70 15.68 13.39
N TYR A 602 13.24 14.44 13.25
CA TYR A 602 11.84 14.04 13.32
C TYR A 602 11.72 12.86 14.29
N GLY A 603 10.66 12.82 15.08
CA GLY A 603 10.52 11.79 16.10
C GLY A 603 9.32 12.01 17.02
N SER A 604 9.41 11.46 18.22
CA SER A 604 8.33 11.48 19.22
C SER A 604 8.84 11.76 20.63
N SER A 605 7.91 12.07 21.52
CA SER A 605 8.13 12.24 22.97
C SER A 605 8.24 10.92 23.74
N MET A 606 8.21 9.78 23.04
CA MET A 606 8.41 8.44 23.60
C MET A 606 9.80 8.35 24.25
N SER A 607 9.89 7.79 25.46
CA SER A 607 11.20 7.55 26.07
C SER A 607 11.91 6.34 25.45
N TYR A 608 13.24 6.34 25.54
CA TYR A 608 14.07 5.20 25.12
C TYR A 608 13.66 3.88 25.81
N MET A 609 13.14 3.92 27.04
CA MET A 609 12.64 2.72 27.73
C MET A 609 11.35 2.21 27.11
N GLU A 610 10.40 3.09 26.77
CA GLU A 610 9.17 2.70 26.07
C GLU A 610 9.44 2.11 24.68
N VAL A 611 10.49 2.57 23.97
CA VAL A 611 10.97 1.90 22.74
C VAL A 611 11.41 0.46 23.04
N LYS A 612 12.17 0.25 24.13
CA LYS A 612 12.59 -1.10 24.57
C LYS A 612 11.44 -2.00 25.01
N ASP A 613 10.42 -1.43 25.64
CA ASP A 613 9.25 -2.20 26.07
C ASP A 613 8.30 -2.52 24.91
N ARG A 614 8.14 -1.61 23.93
CA ARG A 614 7.49 -1.93 22.65
C ARG A 614 8.28 -2.99 21.86
N GLN A 615 9.61 -2.97 21.86
CA GLN A 615 10.44 -4.03 21.25
C GLN A 615 10.17 -5.41 21.88
N ARG A 616 9.96 -5.48 23.20
CA ARG A 616 9.61 -6.72 23.92
C ARG A 616 8.21 -7.19 23.54
N LEU A 617 7.20 -6.32 23.66
CA LEU A 617 5.79 -6.61 23.33
C LEU A 617 5.63 -7.14 21.89
N VAL A 618 6.26 -6.46 20.92
CA VAL A 618 6.19 -6.85 19.51
C VAL A 618 6.92 -8.18 19.25
N LYS A 619 8.07 -8.42 19.89
CA LYS A 619 8.77 -9.71 19.79
C LYS A 619 7.92 -10.87 20.32
N ASP A 620 7.25 -10.68 21.46
CA ASP A 620 6.38 -11.72 22.03
C ASP A 620 5.13 -11.95 21.17
N ALA A 621 4.65 -10.92 20.46
CA ALA A 621 3.53 -11.03 19.53
C ALA A 621 3.83 -11.86 18.28
N MET A 622 5.07 -11.84 17.77
CA MET A 622 5.49 -12.63 16.59
C MET A 622 5.25 -14.14 16.72
N SER A 623 5.05 -14.65 17.93
CA SER A 623 4.64 -16.04 18.21
C SER A 623 3.33 -16.48 17.55
N GLY A 624 2.49 -15.55 17.08
CA GLY A 624 1.16 -15.85 16.57
C GLY A 624 0.08 -15.95 17.65
N LYS A 625 0.43 -15.81 18.93
CA LYS A 625 -0.49 -15.93 20.08
C LYS A 625 -1.70 -14.99 19.99
N TYR A 626 -1.52 -13.83 19.36
CA TYR A 626 -2.56 -12.80 19.25
C TYR A 626 -3.40 -12.91 17.96
N LEU A 627 -3.16 -13.93 17.13
CA LEU A 627 -3.93 -14.15 15.89
C LEU A 627 -5.32 -14.78 16.11
N ASP A 628 -5.77 -14.94 17.36
CA ASP A 628 -7.18 -15.22 17.65
C ASP A 628 -8.08 -14.10 17.11
N ASP A 629 -9.18 -14.44 16.44
CA ASP A 629 -10.09 -13.48 15.79
C ASP A 629 -10.69 -12.47 16.77
N SER A 630 -10.78 -12.81 18.06
CA SER A 630 -11.31 -11.95 19.12
C SER A 630 -10.36 -10.84 19.59
N PHE A 631 -9.07 -10.90 19.24
CA PHE A 631 -8.07 -9.95 19.75
C PHE A 631 -7.55 -8.97 18.68
N SER A 632 -7.84 -7.69 18.87
CA SER A 632 -7.00 -6.57 18.47
C SER A 632 -7.27 -5.39 19.41
N LEU A 633 -6.34 -4.44 19.55
CA LEU A 633 -6.62 -3.22 20.29
C LEU A 633 -7.75 -2.41 19.61
N PRO A 634 -8.64 -1.74 20.37
CA PRO A 634 -9.70 -0.91 19.80
C PRO A 634 -9.13 0.30 19.06
N CYS A 635 -9.82 0.74 18.01
CA CYS A 635 -9.46 1.94 17.27
C CYS A 635 -10.12 3.19 17.87
N PRO A 636 -9.41 4.32 18.00
CA PRO A 636 -10.04 5.61 18.22
C PRO A 636 -10.88 6.02 17.00
N PRO A 637 -11.86 6.94 17.15
CA PRO A 637 -12.48 7.58 16.00
C PRO A 637 -11.43 8.37 15.20
N GLY A 638 -11.58 8.37 13.87
CA GLY A 638 -10.82 9.28 13.00
C GLY A 638 -11.36 10.71 13.09
N LEU A 639 -10.71 11.62 12.38
CA LEU A 639 -11.19 12.99 12.18
C LEU A 639 -12.47 12.99 11.33
N ASP A 640 -13.47 13.74 11.77
CA ASP A 640 -14.64 14.12 10.96
C ASP A 640 -14.23 15.14 9.90
N VAL A 641 -13.53 14.68 8.87
CA VAL A 641 -13.27 15.46 7.65
C VAL A 641 -14.61 15.63 6.93
N PRO A 642 -15.08 16.86 6.65
CA PRO A 642 -16.28 17.06 5.84
C PRO A 642 -16.12 16.33 4.50
N PRO A 643 -17.16 15.64 4.00
CA PRO A 643 -17.06 14.99 2.70
C PRO A 643 -16.66 16.03 1.65
N GLU A 644 -15.78 15.65 0.71
CA GLU A 644 -15.43 16.54 -0.40
C GLU A 644 -16.72 17.08 -1.02
N ILE A 645 -16.77 18.38 -1.27
CA ILE A 645 -17.96 18.99 -1.88
C ILE A 645 -17.99 18.51 -3.34
N ILE A 646 -18.66 17.37 -3.56
CA ILE A 646 -19.02 16.85 -4.88
C ILE A 646 -19.87 17.92 -5.54
N ARG A 647 -19.22 18.79 -6.32
CA ARG A 647 -19.90 19.75 -7.18
C ARG A 647 -20.35 18.96 -8.42
N PRO A 648 -21.64 18.65 -8.60
CA PRO A 648 -22.10 17.82 -9.72
C PRO A 648 -21.92 18.50 -11.09
N PHE A 649 -21.48 19.75 -11.10
CA PHE A 649 -21.14 20.52 -12.29
C PHE A 649 -19.73 21.10 -12.13
N SER A 650 -18.84 20.76 -13.07
CA SER A 650 -17.55 21.44 -13.22
C SER A 650 -17.76 22.92 -13.60
N SER A 651 -16.70 23.73 -13.50
CA SER A 651 -16.75 25.11 -14.01
C SER A 651 -17.12 25.16 -15.50
N ASN A 652 -16.75 24.15 -16.28
CA ASN A 652 -17.07 24.08 -17.71
C ASN A 652 -18.52 23.63 -17.94
N SER A 653 -19.04 22.70 -17.13
CA SER A 653 -20.46 22.31 -17.13
C SER A 653 -21.37 23.49 -16.78
N LEU A 654 -20.99 24.29 -15.77
CA LEU A 654 -21.70 25.52 -15.39
C LEU A 654 -21.65 26.58 -16.49
N ARG A 655 -20.49 26.78 -17.14
CA ARG A 655 -20.37 27.68 -18.31
C ARG A 655 -21.23 27.20 -19.49
N PHE A 656 -21.27 25.90 -19.76
CA PHE A 656 -22.09 25.32 -20.82
C PHE A 656 -23.59 25.50 -20.55
N LEU A 657 -24.04 25.21 -19.32
CA LEU A 657 -25.43 25.45 -18.90
C LEU A 657 -25.82 26.94 -18.95
N LEU A 658 -24.91 27.84 -18.58
CA LEU A 658 -25.11 29.29 -18.70
C LEU A 658 -25.24 29.72 -20.17
N LEU A 659 -24.35 29.24 -21.05
CA LEU A 659 -24.40 29.53 -22.49
C LEU A 659 -25.66 28.97 -23.14
N LEU A 660 -26.07 27.75 -22.79
CA LEU A 660 -27.31 27.12 -23.25
C LEU A 660 -28.55 27.91 -22.78
N GLY A 661 -28.57 28.36 -21.52
CA GLY A 661 -29.62 29.22 -20.98
C GLY A 661 -29.68 30.59 -21.66
N CYS A 662 -28.54 31.23 -21.91
CA CYS A 662 -28.45 32.47 -22.68
C CYS A 662 -28.95 32.27 -24.13
N PHE A 663 -28.56 31.18 -24.79
CA PHE A 663 -29.05 30.85 -26.14
C PHE A 663 -30.57 30.64 -26.15
N ALA A 664 -31.12 29.89 -25.20
CA ALA A 664 -32.57 29.68 -25.07
C ALA A 664 -33.32 31.01 -24.81
N LEU A 665 -32.75 31.90 -24.00
CA LEU A 665 -33.31 33.24 -23.76
C LEU A 665 -33.29 34.11 -25.03
N PHE A 666 -32.17 34.16 -25.75
CA PHE A 666 -32.07 34.89 -27.02
C PHE A 666 -33.03 34.33 -28.08
N TRP A 667 -33.16 33.01 -28.17
CA TRP A 667 -34.10 32.35 -29.08
C TRP A 667 -35.56 32.66 -28.71
N SER A 668 -35.90 32.61 -27.42
CA SER A 668 -37.23 32.99 -26.92
C SER A 668 -37.55 34.46 -27.22
N ILE A 669 -36.60 35.37 -27.01
CA ILE A 669 -36.76 36.80 -27.34
C ILE A 669 -36.93 37.00 -28.85
N TYR A 670 -36.15 36.30 -29.68
CA TYR A 670 -36.27 36.36 -31.13
C TYR A 670 -37.64 35.87 -31.62
N CYS A 671 -38.11 34.70 -31.18
CA CYS A 671 -39.43 34.20 -31.53
C CYS A 671 -40.56 35.10 -31.01
N THR A 672 -40.41 35.69 -29.82
CA THR A 672 -41.38 36.66 -29.28
C THR A 672 -41.42 37.93 -30.12
N LEU A 673 -40.28 38.42 -30.61
CA LEU A 673 -40.19 39.57 -31.51
C LEU A 673 -40.76 39.26 -32.89
N GLU A 674 -40.52 38.08 -33.48
CA GLU A 674 -41.16 37.67 -34.73
C GLU A 674 -42.70 37.66 -34.60
N VAL A 675 -43.22 37.00 -33.56
CA VAL A 675 -44.69 36.94 -33.31
C VAL A 675 -45.26 38.33 -33.05
N ALA A 676 -44.58 39.17 -32.27
CA ALA A 676 -45.02 40.53 -32.01
C ALA A 676 -45.05 41.37 -33.30
N LEU A 677 -43.96 41.36 -34.09
CA LEU A 677 -43.86 42.12 -35.33
C LEU A 677 -44.80 41.60 -36.43
N ALA A 678 -45.07 40.29 -36.49
CA ALA A 678 -46.09 39.72 -37.37
C ALA A 678 -47.53 40.19 -37.02
N HIS A 679 -47.76 40.62 -35.77
CA HIS A 679 -49.02 41.22 -35.33
C HIS A 679 -49.03 42.77 -35.39
N VAL A 680 -47.92 43.44 -35.73
CA VAL A 680 -47.92 44.89 -35.99
C VAL A 680 -48.42 45.14 -37.42
N ASP A 681 -49.73 45.33 -37.58
CA ASP A 681 -50.32 45.71 -38.88
C ASP A 681 -49.95 47.16 -39.25
N PHE A 682 -48.83 47.28 -39.97
CA PHE A 682 -48.31 48.56 -40.49
C PHE A 682 -49.27 49.30 -41.44
N ARG A 683 -50.40 48.73 -41.85
CA ARG A 683 -51.43 49.44 -42.64
C ARG A 683 -52.27 50.41 -41.81
N ALA A 684 -52.30 50.28 -40.48
CA ALA A 684 -53.04 51.19 -39.60
C ALA A 684 -52.44 52.62 -39.52
N MET A 685 -51.17 52.82 -39.90
CA MET A 685 -50.46 54.10 -39.74
C MET A 685 -50.56 55.08 -40.93
N LEU A 686 -51.36 54.78 -41.96
CA LEU A 686 -51.41 55.55 -43.22
C LEU A 686 -52.81 56.11 -43.55
N CYS A 687 -53.47 56.79 -42.61
CA CYS A 687 -54.67 57.59 -42.88
C CYS A 687 -54.87 58.78 -41.92
N PHE A 688 -54.43 59.99 -42.31
CA PHE A 688 -55.14 61.27 -42.07
C PHE A 688 -54.41 62.48 -42.72
N GLY A 689 -55.15 63.56 -43.03
CA GLY A 689 -54.61 64.94 -43.01
C GLY A 689 -53.90 65.53 -44.25
N ARG A 690 -54.64 65.90 -45.31
CA ARG A 690 -54.17 66.87 -46.33
C ARG A 690 -54.04 68.30 -45.75
N ARG A 691 -52.94 69.04 -46.04
CA ARG A 691 -52.95 70.31 -46.84
C ARG A 691 -51.61 71.09 -46.95
N ARG A 692 -51.28 71.47 -48.21
CA ARG A 692 -50.64 72.71 -48.73
C ARG A 692 -49.27 73.23 -48.19
N GLY A 693 -48.31 73.34 -49.14
CA GLY A 693 -47.27 74.40 -49.21
C GLY A 693 -45.89 74.03 -48.62
N GLY A 694 -44.75 74.40 -49.24
CA GLY A 694 -44.54 74.95 -50.58
C GLY A 694 -43.08 75.35 -50.91
N ALA A 695 -42.67 75.14 -52.17
CA ALA A 695 -41.52 75.75 -52.88
C ALA A 695 -40.03 75.41 -52.50
N ARG A 696 -39.30 74.92 -53.53
CA ARG A 696 -37.83 75.02 -53.81
C ARG A 696 -36.83 74.30 -52.86
N GLY A 697 -35.76 73.64 -53.35
CA GLY A 697 -35.43 73.27 -54.75
C GLY A 697 -33.98 72.77 -54.98
N ARG A 698 -33.72 72.26 -56.21
CA ARG A 698 -32.41 72.02 -56.88
C ARG A 698 -31.46 70.88 -56.40
N ARG A 699 -31.72 69.69 -56.97
CA ARG A 699 -30.76 68.77 -57.67
C ARG A 699 -29.81 69.51 -58.67
N PRO A 700 -28.87 68.83 -59.41
CA PRO A 700 -28.02 67.64 -59.11
C PRO A 700 -26.59 67.75 -59.74
N ARG A 701 -25.79 66.65 -59.74
CA ARG A 701 -24.81 66.12 -60.75
C ARG A 701 -23.60 65.45 -60.06
N ARG A 702 -22.74 64.59 -60.66
CA ARG A 702 -22.77 63.54 -61.72
C ARG A 702 -21.35 62.86 -61.71
N GLU A 703 -20.97 61.77 -62.40
CA GLU A 703 -21.55 60.49 -62.92
C GLU A 703 -20.54 59.92 -63.96
N TRP A 704 -20.61 58.63 -64.34
CA TRP A 704 -19.73 57.90 -65.30
C TRP A 704 -18.30 57.56 -64.76
N GLY A 705 -17.67 56.44 -65.14
CA GLY A 705 -18.13 55.31 -65.98
C GLY A 705 -17.11 54.14 -66.03
N GLY A 706 -17.50 53.00 -66.63
CA GLY A 706 -16.61 51.90 -67.06
C GLY A 706 -16.30 52.00 -68.58
N PRO A 707 -16.00 50.90 -69.33
CA PRO A 707 -15.96 49.47 -68.96
C PRO A 707 -14.51 48.88 -69.15
N GLN A 708 -14.16 47.63 -69.49
CA GLN A 708 -14.67 46.65 -70.47
C GLN A 708 -14.22 45.20 -70.17
N VAL A 709 -14.78 44.21 -70.88
CA VAL A 709 -14.63 42.75 -70.68
C VAL A 709 -14.59 42.01 -72.02
N GLN A 710 -13.85 40.88 -72.11
CA GLN A 710 -14.14 39.76 -73.01
C GLN A 710 -14.03 38.44 -72.21
N VAL A 711 -15.05 37.55 -72.13
CA VAL A 711 -15.70 36.70 -73.18
C VAL A 711 -14.86 35.43 -73.40
N HIS A 712 -15.36 34.19 -73.31
CA HIS A 712 -16.73 33.62 -73.46
C HIS A 712 -16.91 32.41 -72.46
N ILE A 713 -17.99 31.58 -72.34
CA ILE A 713 -19.26 31.43 -73.08
C ILE A 713 -20.51 31.13 -72.20
N GLU A 714 -21.06 29.90 -72.22
CA GLU A 714 -22.44 29.47 -71.86
C GLU A 714 -22.45 28.12 -71.09
N THR A 715 -23.54 27.56 -70.53
CA THR A 715 -24.99 27.89 -70.52
C THR A 715 -25.64 27.56 -69.14
N SER A 716 -26.94 27.84 -68.94
CA SER A 716 -27.70 27.60 -67.68
C SER A 716 -29.12 27.05 -67.96
N PRO A 717 -29.88 26.55 -66.94
CA PRO A 717 -30.74 27.46 -66.17
C PRO A 717 -30.97 27.12 -64.67
N ASN A 718 -31.21 28.17 -63.86
CA ASN A 718 -32.03 28.27 -62.63
C ASN A 718 -32.12 27.06 -61.65
N THR A 719 -31.80 27.22 -60.36
CA THR A 719 -32.54 28.13 -59.45
C THR A 719 -31.70 28.56 -58.22
N LYS A 720 -31.60 29.87 -57.95
CA LYS A 720 -30.94 30.40 -56.73
C LYS A 720 -31.95 30.99 -55.75
N LYS A 721 -32.24 30.29 -54.65
CA LYS A 721 -32.85 30.87 -53.43
C LYS A 721 -32.37 30.29 -52.08
N ASN A 722 -31.77 29.10 -52.04
CA ASN A 722 -31.41 28.39 -50.79
C ASN A 722 -29.88 28.30 -50.49
N LYS A 723 -29.07 29.32 -50.78
CA LYS A 723 -27.60 29.29 -50.52
C LYS A 723 -27.02 30.54 -49.83
N GLN A 724 -27.68 31.00 -48.76
CA GLN A 724 -27.02 31.85 -47.73
C GLN A 724 -27.27 31.39 -46.28
N LEU A 725 -28.35 30.65 -46.00
CA LEU A 725 -28.64 30.12 -44.65
C LEU A 725 -27.67 29.02 -44.18
N SER A 726 -26.97 28.33 -45.10
CA SER A 726 -26.06 27.22 -44.76
C SER A 726 -24.62 27.63 -44.42
N ARG A 727 -24.34 28.91 -44.14
CA ARG A 727 -22.97 29.41 -43.85
C ARG A 727 -22.75 30.03 -42.47
N PHE A 728 -23.80 30.20 -41.66
CA PHE A 728 -23.67 30.59 -40.24
C PHE A 728 -23.73 29.41 -39.27
N GLY A 729 -24.52 28.37 -39.59
CA GLY A 729 -24.58 27.14 -38.78
C GLY A 729 -23.38 26.18 -38.94
N MET A 730 -22.35 26.54 -39.71
CA MET A 730 -21.25 25.65 -40.09
C MET A 730 -19.86 26.22 -39.76
N ILE A 731 -19.78 27.02 -38.70
CA ILE A 731 -18.53 27.56 -38.12
C ILE A 731 -18.37 27.12 -36.65
N PHE A 732 -19.46 26.73 -35.96
CA PHE A 732 -19.47 26.34 -34.55
C PHE A 732 -19.43 24.81 -34.30
N LEU A 733 -18.95 24.04 -35.28
CA LEU A 733 -18.64 22.60 -35.15
C LEU A 733 -17.16 22.29 -35.50
N GLY A 734 -16.31 23.31 -35.61
CA GLY A 734 -14.86 23.15 -35.84
C GLY A 734 -13.99 23.50 -34.63
N VAL A 735 -14.61 23.84 -33.49
CA VAL A 735 -13.97 24.09 -32.18
C VAL A 735 -14.95 23.61 -31.10
N LEU A 736 -15.01 22.30 -30.91
CA LEU A 736 -15.70 21.57 -29.85
C LEU A 736 -14.86 20.34 -29.50
#